data_AF-A0AA88HIG7-F1
#
_entry.id   AF-A0AA88HIG7-F1
#
_cell.length_a   1.000
_cell.length_b   1.000
_cell.length_c   1.000
_cell.angle_alpha   90.00
_cell.angle_beta   90.00
_cell.angle_gamma   90.00
#
_symmetry.space_group_name_H-M   'P 1'
#
loop_
_entity.id
_entity.type
_entity.pdbx_description
1 polymer ?
#
loop_
_entity_poly.entity_id
_entity_poly.type
_entity_poly.pdbx_seq_one_letter_code
_entity_poly.pdbx_strand_id
1 'polypeptide(L)'
;MADRSIKMKSSVEQCSSSESEQNSLDIDSKHFQPQSYVENLTKGFSLKQLMETESMLGKDITSLDSEMQTLVYENYNKFILATETIKQMTSDFKQMETGMSNLMARMENLSSFSLEINSRLQPKRESVARISETHSLLKKLQHLYDLPTKLKTALTKKNLSQAVELYLRSRIVLEQYREMPAFQGIDSDCMATLGELKEEIRKNFDMEDATIEVISESASLLLKLNENPDELRLLFLQSGGKCLSIEIAELSKEVEVWQKSNENDTNVLDLLAFIDLGSNTVITNLGLIVTSYKNLFKECCSPSESEKTLINFTMALVKNYFDVLEKRYGLDCPKAGKREENVSVLVRSLDKLYNKLQTLGQTLPDVDFGRASTDLISKVARSLCDRLLEDLKMSFESSLNLLREAIATSSLQGEDGTTSPTYIPSLVSQILNAVNQDVKNVLSTLEPFLDQSITFINMPYFYIPFCLQDVHEGTIVKYLSHISGRCEEFLDNNESDAKNASVDLLLVLSRMCFDASSSTVQHLLNYTTEQFRVRPSGTNVTPTATITATFRKASLNLLNQYVASEGDNMITLMEKSIENRNWMDYPEPRSARPAVKRIVEVIGKIDAKVGSVFEDGSRNDRGSDSSRLSYFGSVARQTRGLSQTSASSHVDRSLMSNIQKLFSEKVDLTAPVDFTKVSVVTAIVKNLLKAMLESVRVITIDRHGLHQFQVDCHFLHSYLWRFVNDESLVSTMLDDVMHSALNRCIDPSILSPSAVESISERIA
;
A
#
# COMPACT_ATOMS: atom_id res chain seq x y z
N MET A 1 -8.05 16.96 72.92
CA MET A 1 -7.87 18.21 72.15
C MET A 1 -8.78 18.17 70.93
N ALA A 2 -9.33 19.33 70.55
CA ALA A 2 -10.42 19.57 69.58
C ALA A 2 -11.84 19.29 70.12
N ASP A 3 -12.24 20.21 71.00
CA ASP A 3 -13.60 20.51 71.44
C ASP A 3 -14.29 21.34 70.33
N ARG A 4 -15.48 20.92 69.86
CA ARG A 4 -16.38 21.75 69.05
C ARG A 4 -17.70 21.86 69.79
N SER A 5 -17.71 22.81 70.72
CA SER A 5 -18.83 23.18 71.56
C SER A 5 -19.95 23.82 70.74
N ILE A 6 -21.17 23.32 70.94
CA ILE A 6 -22.42 23.84 70.39
C ILE A 6 -22.79 25.11 71.19
N LYS A 7 -22.93 26.22 70.45
CA LYS A 7 -23.32 27.55 70.93
C LYS A 7 -24.82 27.56 71.27
N MET A 8 -25.16 27.62 72.55
CA MET A 8 -26.44 28.17 73.02
C MET A 8 -26.12 29.30 74.00
N LYS A 9 -26.20 30.55 73.52
CA LYS A 9 -26.06 31.75 74.34
C LYS A 9 -27.41 32.03 75.00
N SER A 10 -27.52 31.81 76.31
CA SER A 10 -28.34 32.66 77.17
C SER A 10 -27.42 33.73 77.74
N SER A 11 -27.79 34.99 77.57
CA SER A 11 -27.13 36.11 78.24
C SER A 11 -28.23 37.09 78.63
N VAL A 12 -28.67 36.90 79.87
CA VAL A 12 -29.27 37.94 80.69
C VAL A 12 -28.12 38.87 81.08
N GLU A 13 -28.21 40.16 80.72
CA GLU A 13 -27.51 41.22 81.44
C GLU A 13 -28.30 42.52 81.30
N GLN A 14 -28.47 43.15 82.46
CA GLN A 14 -29.23 44.38 82.73
C GLN A 14 -28.63 45.59 82.01
N CYS A 15 -29.47 46.54 81.62
CA CYS A 15 -29.06 47.93 81.41
C CYS A 15 -30.05 48.87 82.10
N SER A 16 -29.49 49.93 82.66
CA SER A 16 -29.92 50.77 83.75
C SER A 16 -30.80 51.96 83.35
N SER A 17 -31.73 52.32 84.25
CA SER A 17 -32.16 53.68 84.67
C SER A 17 -32.44 54.78 83.62
N SER A 18 -33.71 55.21 83.58
CA SER A 18 -34.07 56.64 83.79
C SER A 18 -35.58 56.76 84.01
N GLU A 19 -36.00 56.81 85.28
CA GLU A 19 -37.33 57.28 85.69
C GLU A 19 -37.41 58.79 85.41
N SER A 20 -38.17 59.17 84.40
CA SER A 20 -38.59 60.55 84.16
C SER A 20 -39.67 60.91 85.20
N GLU A 21 -39.27 61.74 86.16
CA GLU A 21 -40.08 62.65 87.01
C GLU A 21 -41.53 62.20 87.28
N GLN A 22 -41.74 61.58 88.44
CA GLN A 22 -43.06 61.37 89.04
C GLN A 22 -43.72 62.74 89.34
N ASN A 23 -44.45 63.29 88.37
CA ASN A 23 -45.23 64.50 88.54
C ASN A 23 -46.40 64.24 89.51
N SER A 24 -46.22 64.64 90.78
CA SER A 24 -47.23 64.55 91.84
C SER A 24 -48.41 65.52 91.68
N LEU A 25 -48.40 66.32 90.62
CA LEU A 25 -49.38 67.35 90.25
C LEU A 25 -50.26 66.96 89.06
N ASP A 26 -50.06 65.79 88.47
CA ASP A 26 -50.86 65.29 87.34
C ASP A 26 -52.02 64.41 87.84
N ILE A 27 -53.26 64.75 87.48
CA ILE A 27 -54.48 64.08 87.96
C ILE A 27 -54.52 62.60 87.52
N ASP A 28 -53.98 62.29 86.34
CA ASP A 28 -54.05 60.94 85.74
C ASP A 28 -52.90 60.01 86.19
N SER A 29 -51.95 60.53 86.97
CA SER A 29 -50.82 59.77 87.48
C SER A 29 -51.17 58.96 88.74
N LYS A 30 -50.64 57.73 88.82
CA LYS A 30 -50.86 56.84 89.99
C LYS A 30 -50.30 57.38 91.31
N HIS A 31 -49.44 58.38 91.27
CA HIS A 31 -48.84 59.03 92.44
C HIS A 31 -49.40 60.43 92.74
N PHE A 32 -50.57 60.76 92.19
CA PHE A 32 -51.25 62.05 92.38
C PHE A 32 -51.51 62.36 93.86
N GLN A 33 -51.16 63.58 94.29
CA GLN A 33 -51.44 64.09 95.64
C GLN A 33 -52.47 65.23 95.59
N PRO A 34 -53.73 64.98 95.99
CA PRO A 34 -54.82 65.96 95.86
C PRO A 34 -54.54 67.29 96.57
N GLN A 35 -53.91 67.24 97.75
CA GLN A 35 -53.68 68.43 98.58
C GLN A 35 -52.67 69.39 97.94
N SER A 36 -51.57 68.88 97.37
CA SER A 36 -50.53 69.68 96.70
C SER A 36 -51.03 70.31 95.40
N TYR A 37 -51.92 69.60 94.69
CA TYR A 37 -52.55 70.10 93.46
C TYR A 37 -53.51 71.26 93.72
N VAL A 38 -54.36 71.16 94.75
CA VAL A 38 -55.29 72.23 95.13
C VAL A 38 -54.56 73.46 95.68
N GLU A 39 -53.46 73.27 96.44
CA GLU A 39 -52.63 74.40 96.89
C GLU A 39 -51.98 75.17 95.72
N ASN A 40 -51.55 74.48 94.66
CA ASN A 40 -51.00 75.13 93.47
C ASN A 40 -52.09 75.85 92.65
N LEU A 41 -53.29 75.28 92.56
CA LEU A 41 -54.43 75.93 91.90
C LEU A 41 -54.86 77.22 92.63
N THR A 42 -54.87 77.22 93.96
CA THR A 42 -55.27 78.39 94.76
C THR A 42 -54.23 79.50 94.80
N LYS A 43 -52.93 79.18 94.67
CA LYS A 43 -51.85 80.16 94.57
C LYS A 43 -51.67 80.74 93.16
N GLY A 44 -52.02 79.98 92.12
CA GLY A 44 -51.73 80.32 90.72
C GLY A 44 -52.89 80.88 89.88
N PHE A 45 -54.15 80.67 90.29
CA PHE A 45 -55.32 81.00 89.46
C PHE A 45 -56.21 82.06 90.10
N SER A 46 -56.87 82.87 89.25
CA SER A 46 -57.90 83.82 89.70
C SER A 46 -59.21 83.10 90.03
N LEU A 47 -60.06 83.67 90.90
CA LEU A 47 -61.30 83.03 91.38
C LEU A 47 -62.23 82.55 90.25
N LYS A 48 -62.31 83.29 89.13
CA LYS A 48 -63.10 82.89 87.97
C LYS A 48 -62.57 81.61 87.32
N GLN A 49 -61.24 81.49 87.18
CA GLN A 49 -60.60 80.31 86.62
C GLN A 49 -60.78 79.10 87.54
N LEU A 50 -60.75 79.30 88.87
CA LEU A 50 -60.97 78.22 89.83
C LEU A 50 -62.39 77.64 89.73
N MET A 51 -63.41 78.52 89.64
CA MET A 51 -64.81 78.09 89.45
C MET A 51 -65.04 77.38 88.11
N GLU A 52 -64.35 77.82 87.05
CA GLU A 52 -64.45 77.18 85.74
C GLU A 52 -63.78 75.79 85.75
N THR A 53 -62.64 75.63 86.43
CA THR A 53 -62.00 74.32 86.63
C THR A 53 -62.84 73.37 87.49
N GLU A 54 -63.54 73.87 88.51
CA GLU A 54 -64.44 73.05 89.34
C GLU A 54 -65.66 72.58 88.53
N SER A 55 -66.27 73.46 87.74
CA SER A 55 -67.36 73.09 86.85
C SER A 55 -66.93 72.09 85.75
N MET A 56 -65.70 72.19 85.24
CA MET A 56 -65.15 71.23 84.29
C MET A 56 -64.96 69.86 84.95
N LEU A 57 -64.26 69.79 86.09
CA LEU A 57 -64.05 68.52 86.80
C LEU A 57 -65.37 67.86 87.18
N GLY A 58 -66.36 68.63 87.61
CA GLY A 58 -67.69 68.10 87.93
C GLY A 58 -68.37 67.43 86.73
N LYS A 59 -68.27 68.04 85.54
CA LYS A 59 -68.78 67.44 84.30
C LYS A 59 -68.02 66.18 83.94
N ASP A 60 -66.69 66.19 84.04
CA ASP A 60 -65.84 65.06 83.69
C ASP A 60 -66.11 63.85 84.59
N ILE A 61 -66.30 64.06 85.91
CA ILE A 61 -66.68 62.98 86.85
C ILE A 61 -68.01 62.35 86.43
N THR A 62 -69.03 63.16 86.13
CA THR A 62 -70.34 62.62 85.73
C THR A 62 -70.30 61.90 84.38
N SER A 63 -69.47 62.39 83.44
CA SER A 63 -69.27 61.75 82.15
C SER A 63 -68.58 60.39 82.30
N LEU A 64 -67.46 60.36 83.04
CA LEU A 64 -66.68 59.14 83.28
C LEU A 64 -67.47 58.08 84.04
N ASP A 65 -68.31 58.45 85.01
CA ASP A 65 -69.15 57.49 85.72
C ASP A 65 -70.23 56.89 84.79
N SER A 66 -70.82 57.71 83.90
CA SER A 66 -71.75 57.21 82.88
C SER A 66 -71.08 56.30 81.86
N GLU A 67 -69.83 56.62 81.46
CA GLU A 67 -69.03 55.79 80.57
C GLU A 67 -68.64 54.47 81.26
N MET A 68 -68.23 54.50 82.53
CA MET A 68 -67.91 53.31 83.32
C MET A 68 -69.12 52.38 83.46
N GLN A 69 -70.30 52.92 83.78
CA GLN A 69 -71.52 52.13 83.86
C GLN A 69 -71.84 51.47 82.52
N THR A 70 -71.70 52.21 81.42
CA THR A 70 -71.90 51.66 80.07
C THR A 70 -70.87 50.56 79.77
N LEU A 71 -69.61 50.73 80.16
CA LEU A 71 -68.52 49.77 79.93
C LEU A 71 -68.72 48.48 80.73
N VAL A 72 -69.18 48.59 81.98
CA VAL A 72 -69.51 47.43 82.83
C VAL A 72 -70.72 46.68 82.29
N TYR A 73 -71.77 47.38 81.84
CA TYR A 73 -72.95 46.73 81.28
C TYR A 73 -72.67 46.06 79.92
N GLU A 74 -71.99 46.73 79.00
CA GLU A 74 -71.71 46.18 77.67
C GLU A 74 -70.68 45.04 77.70
N ASN A 75 -69.74 45.05 78.64
CA ASN A 75 -68.68 44.04 78.74
C ASN A 75 -68.78 43.11 79.96
N TYR A 76 -69.92 43.06 80.66
CA TYR A 76 -70.13 42.20 81.85
C TYR A 76 -69.75 40.73 81.62
N ASN A 77 -70.13 40.16 80.47
CA ASN A 77 -69.78 38.78 80.12
C ASN A 77 -68.25 38.58 80.01
N LYS A 78 -67.51 39.58 79.50
CA LYS A 78 -66.04 39.48 79.40
C LYS A 78 -65.37 39.61 80.76
N PHE A 79 -65.90 40.43 81.67
CA PHE A 79 -65.38 40.55 83.03
C PHE A 79 -65.59 39.25 83.84
N ILE A 80 -66.73 38.58 83.70
CA ILE A 80 -66.94 37.27 84.34
C ILE A 80 -65.96 36.25 83.76
N LEU A 81 -65.83 36.17 82.43
CA LEU A 81 -64.89 35.26 81.79
C LEU A 81 -63.44 35.51 82.23
N ALA A 82 -63.01 36.77 82.33
CA ALA A 82 -61.70 37.15 82.82
C ALA A 82 -61.49 36.74 84.28
N THR A 83 -62.52 36.90 85.13
CA THR A 83 -62.44 36.54 86.55
C THR A 83 -62.39 35.02 86.74
N GLU A 84 -63.14 34.27 85.94
CA GLU A 84 -63.18 32.82 85.96
C GLU A 84 -61.88 32.22 85.42
N THR A 85 -61.32 32.78 84.34
CA THR A 85 -59.99 32.39 83.85
C THR A 85 -58.88 32.70 84.85
N ILE A 86 -58.93 33.83 85.56
CA ILE A 86 -57.96 34.12 86.64
C ILE A 86 -58.06 33.07 87.76
N LYS A 87 -59.28 32.70 88.18
CA LYS A 87 -59.47 31.64 89.18
C LYS A 87 -58.92 30.29 88.73
N GLN A 88 -59.19 29.90 87.48
CA GLN A 88 -58.70 28.64 86.94
C GLN A 88 -57.17 28.63 86.80
N MET A 89 -56.59 29.71 86.28
CA MET A 89 -55.14 29.88 86.15
C MET A 89 -54.44 29.83 87.52
N THR A 90 -55.07 30.36 88.58
CA THR A 90 -54.53 30.29 89.95
C THR A 90 -54.55 28.87 90.52
N SER A 91 -55.57 28.07 90.17
CA SER A 91 -55.65 26.66 90.57
C SER A 91 -54.60 25.80 89.85
N ASP A 92 -54.46 25.99 88.54
CA ASP A 92 -53.48 25.26 87.72
C ASP A 92 -52.04 25.55 88.17
N PHE A 93 -51.75 26.79 88.57
CA PHE A 93 -50.44 27.16 89.10
C PHE A 93 -50.09 26.41 90.40
N LYS A 94 -51.07 26.22 91.30
CA LYS A 94 -50.88 25.44 92.53
C LYS A 94 -50.63 23.96 92.26
N GLN A 95 -51.31 23.38 91.26
CA GLN A 95 -51.04 21.99 90.83
C GLN A 95 -49.65 21.85 90.19
N MET A 96 -49.23 22.83 89.39
CA MET A 96 -47.91 22.83 88.78
C MET A 96 -46.80 22.98 89.83
N GLU A 97 -46.99 23.83 90.85
CA GLU A 97 -46.03 24.00 91.94
C GLU A 97 -45.84 22.71 92.76
N THR A 98 -46.94 22.02 93.10
CA THR A 98 -46.86 20.72 93.77
C THR A 98 -46.25 19.63 92.89
N GLY A 99 -46.50 19.65 91.57
CA GLY A 99 -45.83 18.78 90.61
C GLY A 99 -44.31 19.02 90.53
N MET A 100 -43.88 20.28 90.52
CA MET A 100 -42.48 20.69 90.45
C MET A 100 -41.69 20.25 91.70
N SER A 101 -42.29 20.39 92.90
CA SER A 101 -41.67 19.91 94.15
C SER A 101 -41.52 18.38 94.18
N ASN A 102 -42.51 17.64 93.70
CA ASN A 102 -42.42 16.18 93.62
C ASN A 102 -41.35 15.70 92.61
N LEU A 103 -41.17 16.42 91.50
CA LEU A 103 -40.13 16.11 90.53
C LEU A 103 -38.73 16.35 91.11
N MET A 104 -38.52 17.48 91.80
CA MET A 104 -37.24 17.76 92.47
C MET A 104 -36.85 16.66 93.45
N ALA A 105 -37.77 16.20 94.29
CA ALA A 105 -37.51 15.11 95.23
C ALA A 105 -37.16 13.78 94.52
N ARG A 106 -37.79 13.48 93.37
CA ARG A 106 -37.42 12.31 92.56
C ARG A 106 -36.06 12.47 91.88
N MET A 107 -35.70 13.67 91.46
CA MET A 107 -34.41 13.97 90.82
C MET A 107 -33.25 13.79 91.81
N GLU A 108 -33.41 14.23 93.06
CA GLU A 108 -32.44 14.00 94.13
C GLU A 108 -32.25 12.51 94.44
N ASN A 109 -33.34 11.76 94.55
CA ASN A 109 -33.28 10.31 94.75
C ASN A 109 -32.66 9.55 93.57
N LEU A 110 -32.91 10.00 92.33
CA LEU A 110 -32.28 9.41 91.14
C LEU A 110 -30.78 9.73 91.09
N SER A 111 -30.39 10.94 91.46
CA SER A 111 -29.00 11.37 91.49
C SER A 111 -28.19 10.56 92.51
N SER A 112 -28.71 10.37 93.73
CA SER A 112 -28.04 9.58 94.76
C SER A 112 -27.93 8.10 94.38
N PHE A 113 -28.99 7.50 93.83
CA PHE A 113 -28.96 6.10 93.37
C PHE A 113 -28.03 5.92 92.15
N SER A 114 -27.95 6.90 91.26
CA SER A 114 -27.02 6.90 90.12
C SER A 114 -25.57 6.94 90.60
N LEU A 115 -25.25 7.77 91.61
CA LEU A 115 -23.91 7.82 92.20
C LEU A 115 -23.53 6.50 92.90
N GLU A 116 -24.47 5.86 93.61
CA GLU A 116 -24.23 4.55 94.22
C GLU A 116 -23.96 3.47 93.16
N ILE A 117 -24.76 3.42 92.08
CA ILE A 117 -24.53 2.48 90.96
C ILE A 117 -23.18 2.72 90.30
N ASN A 118 -22.81 3.97 90.05
CA ASN A 118 -21.55 4.29 89.39
C ASN A 118 -20.35 3.84 90.23
N SER A 119 -20.39 4.08 91.55
CA SER A 119 -19.34 3.63 92.47
C SER A 119 -19.18 2.10 92.52
N ARG A 120 -20.27 1.32 92.47
CA ARG A 120 -20.21 -0.16 92.47
C ARG A 120 -19.74 -0.75 91.14
N LEU A 121 -20.00 -0.09 90.01
CA LEU A 121 -19.65 -0.59 88.68
C LEU A 121 -18.25 -0.17 88.21
N GLN A 122 -17.67 0.91 88.74
CA GLN A 122 -16.34 1.40 88.41
C GLN A 122 -15.23 0.31 88.45
N PRO A 123 -15.05 -0.47 89.53
CA PRO A 123 -13.97 -1.47 89.59
C PRO A 123 -14.19 -2.66 88.63
N LYS A 124 -15.45 -3.03 88.36
CA LYS A 124 -15.78 -4.08 87.38
C LYS A 124 -15.59 -3.61 85.95
N ARG A 125 -15.82 -2.33 85.64
CA ARG A 125 -15.53 -1.76 84.31
C ARG A 125 -14.04 -1.68 84.05
N GLU A 126 -13.24 -1.29 85.05
CA GLU A 126 -11.78 -1.24 84.91
C GLU A 126 -11.15 -2.61 84.71
N SER A 127 -11.63 -3.66 85.40
CA SER A 127 -11.14 -5.02 85.18
C SER A 127 -11.54 -5.58 83.81
N VAL A 128 -12.78 -5.32 83.36
CA VAL A 128 -13.23 -5.68 82.00
C VAL A 128 -12.45 -4.92 80.94
N ALA A 129 -12.11 -3.65 81.16
CA ALA A 129 -11.28 -2.87 80.24
C ALA A 129 -9.86 -3.47 80.10
N ARG A 130 -9.19 -3.82 81.21
CA ARG A 130 -7.86 -4.45 81.15
C ARG A 130 -7.88 -5.82 80.45
N ILE A 131 -8.90 -6.65 80.72
CA ILE A 131 -9.04 -7.96 80.06
C ILE A 131 -9.38 -7.80 78.58
N SER A 132 -10.20 -6.79 78.23
CA SER A 132 -10.49 -6.47 76.82
C SER A 132 -9.25 -6.01 76.07
N GLU A 133 -8.38 -5.22 76.72
CA GLU A 133 -7.15 -4.71 76.14
C GLU A 133 -6.12 -5.83 75.93
N THR A 134 -5.93 -6.72 76.90
CA THR A 134 -5.05 -7.89 76.74
C THR A 134 -5.60 -8.87 75.70
N HIS A 135 -6.91 -9.12 75.68
CA HIS A 135 -7.55 -9.95 74.65
C HIS A 135 -7.44 -9.32 73.24
N SER A 136 -7.51 -7.99 73.12
CA SER A 136 -7.29 -7.26 71.86
C SER A 136 -5.86 -7.43 71.34
N LEU A 137 -4.85 -7.34 72.23
CA LEU A 137 -3.45 -7.57 71.89
C LEU A 137 -3.19 -9.03 71.51
N LEU A 138 -3.73 -9.99 72.27
CA LEU A 138 -3.57 -11.42 72.00
C LEU A 138 -4.21 -11.81 70.67
N LYS A 139 -5.37 -11.23 70.32
CA LYS A 139 -6.01 -11.43 69.02
C LYS A 139 -5.16 -10.89 67.86
N LYS A 140 -4.51 -9.73 68.03
CA LYS A 140 -3.57 -9.19 67.03
C LYS A 140 -2.33 -10.06 66.87
N LEU A 141 -1.79 -10.60 67.96
CA LEU A 141 -0.65 -11.54 67.95
C LEU A 141 -1.02 -12.89 67.33
N GLN A 142 -2.23 -13.39 67.58
CA GLN A 142 -2.75 -14.63 66.97
C GLN A 142 -2.85 -14.49 65.45
N HIS A 143 -3.25 -13.33 64.94
CA HIS A 143 -3.28 -13.06 63.50
C HIS A 143 -1.87 -13.08 62.85
N LEU A 144 -0.82 -12.70 63.59
CA LEU A 144 0.57 -12.78 63.13
C LEU A 144 1.10 -14.22 63.17
N TYR A 145 0.74 -15.02 64.18
CA TYR A 145 1.17 -16.41 64.28
C TYR A 145 0.49 -17.32 63.25
N ASP A 146 -0.76 -17.03 62.89
CA ASP A 146 -1.49 -17.73 61.82
C ASP A 146 -1.03 -17.32 60.39
N LEU A 147 -0.18 -16.30 60.25
CA LEU A 147 0.17 -15.75 58.95
C LEU A 147 0.94 -16.74 58.06
N PRO A 148 1.98 -17.46 58.55
CA PRO A 148 2.71 -18.42 57.71
C PRO A 148 1.84 -19.60 57.26
N THR A 149 0.92 -20.06 58.12
CA THR A 149 -0.01 -21.15 57.77
C THR A 149 -1.07 -20.68 56.77
N LYS A 150 -1.54 -19.42 56.87
CA LYS A 150 -2.43 -18.80 55.88
C LYS A 150 -1.73 -18.57 54.54
N LEU A 151 -0.44 -18.20 54.54
CA LEU A 151 0.36 -18.10 53.32
C LEU A 151 0.57 -19.47 52.66
N LYS A 152 0.93 -20.51 53.45
CA LYS A 152 1.05 -21.88 52.92
C LYS A 152 -0.28 -22.40 52.35
N THR A 153 -1.41 -22.13 53.00
CA THR A 153 -2.73 -22.53 52.48
C THR A 153 -3.20 -21.71 51.28
N ALA A 154 -2.77 -20.45 51.15
CA ALA A 154 -3.02 -19.67 49.95
C ALA A 154 -2.18 -20.16 48.76
N LEU A 155 -0.94 -20.61 49.03
CA LEU A 155 -0.04 -21.23 48.06
C LEU A 155 -0.61 -22.57 47.55
N THR A 156 -1.12 -23.43 48.44
CA THR A 156 -1.77 -24.69 48.01
C THR A 156 -3.06 -24.47 47.22
N LYS A 157 -3.74 -23.34 47.41
CA LYS A 157 -4.96 -22.97 46.68
C LYS A 157 -4.70 -22.22 45.36
N LYS A 158 -3.43 -21.97 45.00
CA LYS A 158 -3.01 -21.17 43.82
C LYS A 158 -3.56 -19.72 43.78
N ASN A 159 -4.04 -19.17 44.89
CA ASN A 159 -4.48 -17.77 44.97
C ASN A 159 -3.29 -16.85 45.30
N LEU A 160 -2.45 -16.62 44.30
CA LEU A 160 -1.18 -15.91 44.43
C LEU A 160 -1.38 -14.42 44.77
N SER A 161 -2.42 -13.78 44.23
CA SER A 161 -2.74 -12.37 44.48
C SER A 161 -3.08 -12.09 45.95
N GLN A 162 -3.95 -12.92 46.53
CA GLN A 162 -4.36 -12.81 47.92
C GLN A 162 -3.20 -13.12 48.88
N ALA A 163 -2.31 -14.06 48.51
CA ALA A 163 -1.11 -14.36 49.28
C ALA A 163 -0.16 -13.16 49.34
N VAL A 164 0.08 -12.50 48.21
CA VAL A 164 0.96 -11.32 48.14
C VAL A 164 0.38 -10.12 48.90
N GLU A 165 -0.93 -9.86 48.81
CA GLU A 165 -1.56 -8.77 49.58
C GLU A 165 -1.51 -9.00 51.10
N LEU A 166 -1.79 -10.25 51.53
CA LEU A 166 -1.68 -10.63 52.94
C LEU A 166 -0.25 -10.48 53.46
N TYR A 167 0.74 -10.81 52.63
CA TYR A 167 2.14 -10.59 52.97
C TYR A 167 2.48 -9.09 53.05
N LEU A 168 2.11 -8.28 52.06
CA LEU A 168 2.40 -6.83 52.05
C LEU A 168 1.84 -6.10 53.25
N ARG A 169 0.58 -6.41 53.62
CA ARG A 169 -0.07 -5.82 54.80
C ARG A 169 0.62 -6.23 56.10
N SER A 170 1.19 -7.43 56.13
CA SER A 170 1.88 -7.96 57.30
C SER A 170 3.36 -7.58 57.36
N ARG A 171 3.99 -7.26 56.22
CA ARG A 171 5.39 -6.80 56.11
C ARG A 171 5.66 -5.55 56.95
N ILE A 172 4.76 -4.57 56.88
CA ILE A 172 4.88 -3.31 57.65
C ILE A 172 4.94 -3.61 59.16
N VAL A 173 4.18 -4.60 59.61
CA VAL A 173 4.13 -5.02 61.01
C VAL A 173 5.38 -5.83 61.37
N LEU A 174 5.82 -6.74 60.49
CA LEU A 174 7.04 -7.54 60.70
C LEU A 174 8.30 -6.68 60.75
N GLU A 175 8.41 -5.63 59.91
CA GLU A 175 9.54 -4.69 59.93
C GLU A 175 9.60 -3.86 61.23
N GLN A 176 8.45 -3.48 61.79
CA GLN A 176 8.38 -2.73 63.05
C GLN A 176 8.78 -3.56 64.28
N TYR A 177 8.63 -4.89 64.23
CA TYR A 177 8.92 -5.80 65.36
C TYR A 177 10.13 -6.72 65.12
N ARG A 178 10.98 -6.38 64.14
CA ARG A 178 12.14 -7.18 63.68
C ARG A 178 13.19 -7.46 64.75
N GLU A 179 13.28 -6.61 65.79
CA GLU A 179 14.29 -6.73 66.85
C GLU A 179 13.97 -7.76 67.94
N MET A 180 12.74 -8.30 67.98
CA MET A 180 12.38 -9.34 68.94
C MET A 180 12.73 -10.74 68.43
N PRO A 181 13.51 -11.56 69.17
CA PRO A 181 14.01 -12.86 68.71
C PRO A 181 12.91 -13.90 68.43
N ALA A 182 11.73 -13.79 69.08
CA ALA A 182 10.59 -14.66 68.79
C ALA A 182 9.96 -14.41 67.41
N PHE A 183 10.11 -13.20 66.86
CA PHE A 183 9.58 -12.83 65.56
C PHE A 183 10.56 -13.10 64.42
N GLN A 184 11.87 -13.28 64.69
CA GLN A 184 12.86 -13.67 63.69
C GLN A 184 12.60 -15.07 63.12
N GLY A 185 12.11 -16.02 63.95
CA GLY A 185 11.72 -17.35 63.46
C GLY A 185 10.51 -17.28 62.51
N ILE A 186 9.51 -16.45 62.85
CA ILE A 186 8.32 -16.24 62.03
C ILE A 186 8.68 -15.49 60.74
N ASP A 187 9.57 -14.50 60.80
CA ASP A 187 10.09 -13.77 59.64
C ASP A 187 10.87 -14.71 58.70
N SER A 188 11.71 -15.60 59.25
CA SER A 188 12.40 -16.64 58.48
C SER A 188 11.44 -17.60 57.77
N ASP A 189 10.37 -18.05 58.45
CA ASP A 189 9.35 -18.91 57.86
C ASP A 189 8.51 -18.18 56.79
N CYS A 190 8.19 -16.89 57.02
CA CYS A 190 7.55 -16.02 56.04
C CYS A 190 8.45 -15.78 54.81
N MET A 191 9.77 -15.61 55.01
CA MET A 191 10.73 -15.46 53.91
C MET A 191 10.91 -16.76 53.11
N ALA A 192 10.93 -17.92 53.77
CA ALA A 192 11.00 -19.22 53.11
C ALA A 192 9.75 -19.48 52.24
N THR A 193 8.56 -19.24 52.79
CA THR A 193 7.29 -19.36 52.05
C THR A 193 7.16 -18.33 50.93
N LEU A 194 7.77 -17.15 51.09
CA LEU A 194 7.86 -16.14 50.03
C LEU A 194 8.86 -16.52 48.93
N GLY A 195 9.94 -17.22 49.28
CA GLY A 195 10.86 -17.85 48.32
C GLY A 195 10.14 -18.89 47.47
N GLU A 196 9.39 -19.79 48.11
CA GLU A 196 8.53 -20.77 47.42
C GLU A 196 7.48 -20.08 46.54
N LEU A 197 6.83 -19.01 47.03
CA LEU A 197 5.87 -18.22 46.25
C LEU A 197 6.51 -17.58 45.02
N LYS A 198 7.73 -17.03 45.15
CA LYS A 198 8.48 -16.43 44.04
C LYS A 198 8.87 -17.47 42.99
N GLU A 199 9.32 -18.66 43.42
CA GLU A 199 9.59 -19.77 42.50
C GLU A 199 8.33 -20.25 41.80
N GLU A 200 7.20 -20.35 42.50
CA GLU A 200 5.92 -20.74 41.91
C GLU A 200 5.43 -19.71 40.88
N ILE A 201 5.59 -18.41 41.18
CA ILE A 201 5.26 -17.34 40.22
C ILE A 201 6.23 -17.38 39.03
N ARG A 202 7.52 -17.64 39.22
CA ARG A 202 8.50 -17.81 38.11
C ARG A 202 8.18 -19.02 37.23
N LYS A 203 7.75 -20.14 37.81
CA LYS A 203 7.26 -21.30 37.04
C LYS A 203 6.05 -20.96 36.17
N ASN A 204 5.18 -20.03 36.61
CA ASN A 204 4.07 -19.56 35.76
C ASN A 204 4.56 -18.79 34.51
N PHE A 205 5.76 -18.21 34.50
CA PHE A 205 6.36 -17.61 33.29
C PHE A 205 6.91 -18.66 32.31
N ASP A 206 7.21 -19.87 32.81
CA ASP A 206 7.78 -20.98 32.02
C ASP A 206 6.73 -21.98 31.52
N MET A 207 5.48 -21.90 31.99
CA MET A 207 4.40 -22.77 31.49
C MET A 207 4.02 -22.40 30.05
N GLU A 208 3.97 -23.42 29.17
CA GLU A 208 3.70 -23.28 27.72
C GLU A 208 2.32 -22.69 27.39
N ASP A 209 1.35 -22.80 28.30
CA ASP A 209 -0.04 -22.33 28.13
C ASP A 209 -0.35 -20.98 28.82
N ALA A 210 0.67 -20.25 29.27
CA ALA A 210 0.46 -19.02 30.02
C ALA A 210 -0.05 -17.88 29.13
N THR A 211 -1.31 -17.48 29.31
CA THR A 211 -1.89 -16.30 28.66
C THR A 211 -1.16 -15.02 29.11
N ILE A 212 -1.03 -14.06 28.20
CA ILE A 212 -0.36 -12.76 28.45
C ILE A 212 -0.94 -12.04 29.67
N GLU A 213 -2.23 -12.22 29.96
CA GLU A 213 -2.89 -11.71 31.16
C GLU A 213 -2.31 -12.32 32.44
N VAL A 214 -2.14 -13.65 32.49
CA VAL A 214 -1.53 -14.37 33.63
C VAL A 214 -0.07 -13.97 33.80
N ILE A 215 0.66 -13.76 32.70
CA ILE A 215 2.04 -13.26 32.71
C ILE A 215 2.09 -11.82 33.24
N SER A 216 1.14 -10.96 32.85
CA SER A 216 1.05 -9.57 33.32
C SER A 216 0.66 -9.47 34.80
N GLU A 217 -0.27 -10.31 35.26
CA GLU A 217 -0.65 -10.42 36.67
C GLU A 217 0.53 -10.94 37.50
N SER A 218 1.20 -11.99 37.02
CA SER A 218 2.40 -12.55 37.66
C SER A 218 3.53 -11.52 37.74
N ALA A 219 3.75 -10.74 36.68
CA ALA A 219 4.74 -9.65 36.67
C ALA A 219 4.35 -8.53 37.66
N SER A 220 3.06 -8.17 37.73
CA SER A 220 2.57 -7.20 38.70
C SER A 220 2.76 -7.67 40.15
N LEU A 221 2.59 -8.97 40.40
CA LEU A 221 2.78 -9.58 41.72
C LEU A 221 4.26 -9.63 42.10
N LEU A 222 5.17 -9.93 41.16
CA LEU A 222 6.61 -9.90 41.40
C LEU A 222 7.15 -8.47 41.62
N LEU A 223 6.63 -7.48 40.89
CA LEU A 223 6.94 -6.07 41.14
C LEU A 223 6.49 -5.63 42.53
N LYS A 224 5.29 -6.04 42.96
CA LYS A 224 4.79 -5.82 44.32
C LYS A 224 5.69 -6.48 45.39
N LEU A 225 6.36 -7.59 45.06
CA LEU A 225 7.30 -8.31 45.92
C LEU A 225 8.73 -7.75 45.90
N ASN A 226 8.95 -6.59 45.26
CA ASN A 226 10.20 -5.81 45.25
C ASN A 226 11.39 -6.53 44.58
N GLU A 227 11.14 -7.33 43.54
CA GLU A 227 12.21 -7.91 42.71
C GLU A 227 12.84 -6.89 41.75
N ASN A 228 14.05 -7.19 41.27
CA ASN A 228 14.83 -6.30 40.42
C ASN A 228 14.06 -6.01 39.11
N PRO A 229 13.67 -4.75 38.84
CA PRO A 229 12.82 -4.41 37.70
C PRO A 229 13.47 -4.75 36.36
N ASP A 230 14.80 -4.77 36.27
CA ASP A 230 15.51 -5.03 35.01
C ASP A 230 15.53 -6.51 34.61
N GLU A 231 15.68 -7.42 35.57
CA GLU A 231 15.61 -8.87 35.31
C GLU A 231 14.16 -9.29 34.95
N LEU A 232 13.17 -8.70 35.62
CA LEU A 232 11.76 -8.93 35.33
C LEU A 232 11.34 -8.43 33.94
N ARG A 233 11.95 -7.34 33.45
CA ARG A 233 11.69 -6.85 32.08
C ARG A 233 12.15 -7.84 31.03
N LEU A 234 13.36 -8.36 31.17
CA LEU A 234 13.90 -9.34 30.23
C LEU A 234 13.12 -10.65 30.29
N LEU A 235 12.76 -11.12 31.49
CA LEU A 235 11.93 -12.32 31.66
C LEU A 235 10.53 -12.14 31.07
N PHE A 236 9.87 -11.00 31.28
CA PHE A 236 8.55 -10.69 30.72
C PHE A 236 8.58 -10.61 29.19
N LEU A 237 9.60 -9.95 28.63
CA LEU A 237 9.75 -9.88 27.17
C LEU A 237 10.13 -11.25 26.59
N GLN A 238 10.94 -12.05 27.28
CA GLN A 238 11.32 -13.37 26.83
C GLN A 238 10.13 -14.35 26.87
N SER A 239 9.31 -14.33 27.93
CA SER A 239 8.11 -15.17 28.02
C SER A 239 7.03 -14.72 27.03
N GLY A 240 6.77 -13.41 26.92
CA GLY A 240 5.86 -12.85 25.91
C GLY A 240 6.35 -13.15 24.48
N GLY A 241 7.67 -13.11 24.26
CA GLY A 241 8.28 -13.47 22.98
C GLY A 241 8.14 -14.95 22.64
N LYS A 242 8.31 -15.84 23.62
CA LYS A 242 8.06 -17.28 23.44
C LYS A 242 6.62 -17.55 23.05
N CYS A 243 5.65 -16.97 23.77
CA CYS A 243 4.22 -17.11 23.48
C CYS A 243 3.89 -16.67 22.05
N LEU A 244 4.30 -15.45 21.66
CA LEU A 244 4.11 -14.95 20.30
C LEU A 244 4.87 -15.77 19.24
N SER A 245 6.03 -16.33 19.57
CA SER A 245 6.77 -17.18 18.64
C SER A 245 6.08 -18.51 18.36
N ILE A 246 5.34 -19.06 19.33
CA ILE A 246 4.51 -20.26 19.15
C ILE A 246 3.34 -19.93 18.22
N GLU A 247 2.66 -18.80 18.44
CA GLU A 247 1.56 -18.35 17.57
C GLU A 247 2.04 -18.10 16.12
N ILE A 248 3.21 -17.48 15.94
CA ILE A 248 3.82 -17.31 14.61
C ILE A 248 4.21 -18.67 14.00
N ALA A 249 4.67 -19.63 14.80
CA ALA A 249 4.98 -20.97 14.33
C ALA A 249 3.72 -21.74 13.88
N GLU A 250 2.60 -21.60 14.58
CA GLU A 250 1.31 -22.15 14.16
C GLU A 250 0.86 -21.55 12.83
N LEU A 251 0.95 -20.23 12.68
CA LEU A 251 0.68 -19.57 11.39
C LEU A 251 1.62 -20.06 10.29
N SER A 252 2.90 -20.31 10.59
CA SER A 252 3.83 -20.86 9.60
C SER A 252 3.48 -22.28 9.17
N LYS A 253 2.94 -23.12 10.07
CA LYS A 253 2.44 -24.46 9.74
C LYS A 253 1.22 -24.40 8.84
N GLU A 254 0.30 -23.46 9.08
CA GLU A 254 -0.85 -23.21 8.20
C GLU A 254 -0.40 -22.81 6.78
N VAL A 255 0.71 -22.06 6.65
CA VAL A 255 1.31 -21.75 5.34
C VAL A 255 1.90 -23.00 4.67
N GLU A 256 2.56 -23.89 5.41
CA GLU A 256 3.08 -25.16 4.87
C GLU A 256 1.98 -26.14 4.45
N VAL A 257 0.85 -26.15 5.16
CA VAL A 257 -0.35 -26.92 4.77
C VAL A 257 -0.88 -26.40 3.43
N TRP A 258 -0.96 -25.08 3.28
CA TRP A 258 -1.36 -24.43 2.03
C TRP A 258 -0.42 -24.71 0.85
N GLN A 259 0.90 -24.78 1.08
CA GLN A 259 1.85 -25.17 0.02
C GLN A 259 1.61 -26.59 -0.51
N LYS A 260 1.08 -27.48 0.33
CA LYS A 260 0.87 -28.89 0.02
C LYS A 260 -0.55 -29.19 -0.47
N SER A 261 -1.52 -28.31 -0.20
CA SER A 261 -2.90 -28.45 -0.67
C SER A 261 -3.04 -28.10 -2.15
N ASN A 262 -3.91 -28.81 -2.86
CA ASN A 262 -4.31 -28.48 -4.23
C ASN A 262 -5.39 -27.38 -4.22
N GLU A 263 -5.49 -26.59 -5.29
CA GLU A 263 -6.40 -25.42 -5.46
C GLU A 263 -7.91 -25.67 -5.22
N ASN A 264 -8.33 -26.92 -5.00
CA ASN A 264 -9.74 -27.32 -4.84
C ASN A 264 -10.11 -27.76 -3.41
N ASP A 265 -9.20 -27.71 -2.44
CA ASP A 265 -9.57 -28.04 -1.06
C ASP A 265 -10.36 -26.87 -0.42
N THR A 266 -11.56 -27.16 0.08
CA THR A 266 -12.41 -26.18 0.80
C THR A 266 -12.03 -26.03 2.27
N ASN A 267 -11.09 -26.85 2.75
CA ASN A 267 -10.64 -26.86 4.15
C ASN A 267 -9.49 -25.87 4.44
N VAL A 268 -9.06 -25.10 3.44
CA VAL A 268 -7.90 -24.23 3.58
C VAL A 268 -8.34 -22.79 3.78
N LEU A 269 -7.85 -22.13 4.84
CA LEU A 269 -8.29 -20.78 5.24
C LEU A 269 -8.06 -19.75 4.14
N ASP A 270 -9.12 -19.04 3.74
CA ASP A 270 -9.07 -17.88 2.87
C ASP A 270 -8.07 -16.83 3.37
N LEU A 271 -7.41 -16.11 2.46
CA LEU A 271 -6.35 -15.15 2.78
C LEU A 271 -6.80 -14.10 3.80
N LEU A 272 -8.05 -13.62 3.68
CA LEU A 272 -8.64 -12.70 4.66
C LEU A 272 -8.82 -13.34 6.04
N ALA A 273 -9.26 -14.60 6.09
CA ALA A 273 -9.42 -15.34 7.34
C ALA A 273 -8.08 -15.64 8.00
N PHE A 274 -7.04 -15.96 7.21
CA PHE A 274 -5.68 -16.15 7.70
C PHE A 274 -5.09 -14.85 8.29
N ILE A 275 -5.28 -13.72 7.61
CA ILE A 275 -4.83 -12.41 8.13
C ILE A 275 -5.64 -12.00 9.34
N ASP A 276 -6.93 -12.34 9.41
CA ASP A 276 -7.72 -12.11 10.61
C ASP A 276 -7.24 -12.94 11.78
N LEU A 277 -6.92 -14.21 11.57
CA LEU A 277 -6.32 -15.05 12.60
C LEU A 277 -5.01 -14.42 13.08
N GLY A 278 -4.07 -14.17 12.17
CA GLY A 278 -2.75 -13.65 12.55
C GLY A 278 -2.77 -12.23 13.12
N SER A 279 -3.67 -11.37 12.65
CA SER A 279 -3.79 -10.03 13.23
C SER A 279 -4.50 -10.06 14.59
N ASN A 280 -5.53 -10.89 14.75
CA ASN A 280 -6.27 -10.94 16.01
C ASN A 280 -5.48 -11.66 17.10
N THR A 281 -4.66 -12.66 16.76
CA THR A 281 -3.74 -13.29 17.71
C THR A 281 -2.49 -12.41 17.86
N VAL A 282 -1.59 -12.41 16.88
CA VAL A 282 -0.24 -11.83 17.02
C VAL A 282 -0.25 -10.32 17.25
N ILE A 283 -0.99 -9.53 16.45
CA ILE A 283 -0.97 -8.05 16.59
C ILE A 283 -1.68 -7.61 17.88
N THR A 284 -2.82 -8.20 18.21
CA THR A 284 -3.53 -7.87 19.46
C THR A 284 -2.72 -8.28 20.68
N ASN A 285 -2.17 -9.49 20.70
CA ASN A 285 -1.33 -9.99 21.80
C ASN A 285 -0.05 -9.16 21.97
N LEU A 286 0.59 -8.76 20.85
CA LEU A 286 1.69 -7.82 20.86
C LEU A 286 1.27 -6.45 21.43
N GLY A 287 0.10 -5.95 21.04
CA GLY A 287 -0.47 -4.72 21.61
C GLY A 287 -0.74 -4.81 23.11
N LEU A 288 -1.22 -5.97 23.60
CA LEU A 288 -1.42 -6.23 25.02
C LEU A 288 -0.10 -6.29 25.79
N ILE A 289 0.94 -6.93 25.23
CA ILE A 289 2.29 -6.95 25.82
C ILE A 289 2.87 -5.53 25.91
N VAL A 290 2.77 -4.76 24.83
CA VAL A 290 3.26 -3.37 24.78
C VAL A 290 2.52 -2.50 25.81
N THR A 291 1.20 -2.61 25.89
CA THR A 291 0.38 -1.83 26.83
C THR A 291 0.66 -2.24 28.27
N SER A 292 0.76 -3.54 28.54
CA SER A 292 1.08 -4.09 29.86
C SER A 292 2.48 -3.69 30.31
N TYR A 293 3.47 -3.75 29.40
CA TYR A 293 4.84 -3.29 29.68
C TYR A 293 4.87 -1.80 30.02
N LYS A 294 4.19 -0.96 29.22
CA LYS A 294 4.10 0.49 29.48
C LYS A 294 3.41 0.81 30.79
N ASN A 295 2.39 0.06 31.18
CA ASN A 295 1.67 0.27 32.44
C ASN A 295 2.48 -0.23 33.65
N LEU A 296 3.12 -1.39 33.56
CA LEU A 296 3.83 -2.00 34.68
C LEU A 296 5.16 -1.32 34.99
N PHE A 297 5.86 -0.79 33.98
CA PHE A 297 7.22 -0.26 34.15
C PHE A 297 7.31 1.27 34.11
N LYS A 298 6.18 1.98 34.05
CA LYS A 298 6.09 3.45 33.93
C LYS A 298 6.78 4.22 35.07
N GLU A 299 6.82 3.64 36.26
CA GLU A 299 7.32 4.30 37.48
C GLU A 299 8.77 3.92 37.84
N CYS A 300 9.38 2.92 37.20
CA CYS A 300 10.55 2.24 37.76
C CYS A 300 11.93 2.67 37.23
N CYS A 301 12.10 3.28 36.05
CA CYS A 301 13.44 3.66 35.54
C CYS A 301 13.48 4.86 34.58
N SER A 302 14.70 5.32 34.27
CA SER A 302 15.03 6.29 33.23
C SER A 302 14.45 5.92 31.87
N PRO A 303 13.81 6.84 31.15
CA PRO A 303 12.97 6.54 29.97
C PRO A 303 13.72 5.90 28.78
N SER A 304 15.04 6.14 28.61
CA SER A 304 15.70 5.87 27.32
C SER A 304 16.12 4.41 27.04
N GLU A 305 16.39 3.56 28.03
CA GLU A 305 16.86 2.17 27.77
C GLU A 305 15.73 1.13 27.75
N SER A 306 14.71 1.32 28.58
CA SER A 306 13.50 0.50 28.61
C SER A 306 12.67 0.62 27.32
N GLU A 307 12.62 1.80 26.73
CA GLU A 307 11.91 2.00 25.47
C GLU A 307 12.66 1.37 24.30
N LYS A 308 14.00 1.47 24.25
CA LYS A 308 14.82 0.86 23.18
C LYS A 308 14.76 -0.67 23.18
N THR A 309 14.78 -1.30 24.35
CA THR A 309 14.68 -2.76 24.48
C THR A 309 13.31 -3.27 24.03
N LEU A 310 12.23 -2.57 24.41
CA LEU A 310 10.88 -2.85 23.91
C LEU A 310 10.78 -2.67 22.38
N ILE A 311 11.29 -1.56 21.85
CA ILE A 311 11.26 -1.27 20.40
C ILE A 311 12.00 -2.35 19.60
N ASN A 312 13.20 -2.75 20.03
CA ASN A 312 13.97 -3.80 19.36
C ASN A 312 13.25 -5.15 19.38
N PHE A 313 12.62 -5.50 20.50
CA PHE A 313 11.81 -6.71 20.63
C PHE A 313 10.59 -6.69 19.71
N THR A 314 9.83 -5.59 19.70
CA THR A 314 8.66 -5.43 18.83
C THR A 314 9.05 -5.47 17.35
N MET A 315 10.14 -4.82 16.95
CA MET A 315 10.64 -4.84 15.57
C MET A 315 11.09 -6.24 15.13
N ALA A 316 11.74 -7.01 16.01
CA ALA A 316 12.15 -8.38 15.71
C ALA A 316 10.96 -9.32 15.49
N LEU A 317 9.92 -9.22 16.33
CA LEU A 317 8.72 -10.04 16.19
C LEU A 317 7.87 -9.66 14.98
N VAL A 318 7.68 -8.36 14.71
CA VAL A 318 6.96 -7.90 13.52
C VAL A 318 7.68 -8.33 12.26
N LYS A 319 9.03 -8.32 12.25
CA LYS A 319 9.81 -8.85 11.13
C LYS A 319 9.54 -10.35 10.90
N ASN A 320 9.59 -11.17 11.95
CA ASN A 320 9.29 -12.60 11.82
C ASN A 320 7.87 -12.86 11.32
N TYR A 321 6.90 -12.08 11.79
CA TYR A 321 5.52 -12.14 11.32
C TYR A 321 5.41 -11.74 9.83
N PHE A 322 6.11 -10.67 9.42
CA PHE A 322 6.16 -10.23 8.03
C PHE A 322 6.82 -11.27 7.11
N ASP A 323 7.84 -12.00 7.57
CA ASP A 323 8.45 -13.07 6.78
C ASP A 323 7.47 -14.25 6.53
N VAL A 324 6.59 -14.55 7.50
CA VAL A 324 5.52 -15.56 7.32
C VAL A 324 4.45 -15.04 6.36
N LEU A 325 4.05 -13.78 6.49
CA LEU A 325 3.11 -13.13 5.58
C LEU A 325 3.65 -13.05 4.15
N GLU A 326 4.93 -12.70 3.97
CA GLU A 326 5.58 -12.61 2.66
C GLU A 326 5.55 -13.97 1.94
N LYS A 327 5.82 -15.06 2.67
CA LYS A 327 5.67 -16.42 2.13
C LYS A 327 4.24 -16.74 1.74
N ARG A 328 3.25 -16.32 2.54
CA ARG A 328 1.83 -16.59 2.26
C ARG A 328 1.33 -15.80 1.06
N TYR A 329 1.61 -14.51 1.00
CA TYR A 329 1.25 -13.65 -0.13
C TYR A 329 1.93 -14.07 -1.43
N GLY A 330 3.14 -14.65 -1.36
CA GLY A 330 3.79 -15.26 -2.52
C GLY A 330 3.06 -16.47 -3.11
N LEU A 331 2.28 -17.19 -2.29
CA LEU A 331 1.52 -18.39 -2.69
C LEU A 331 0.12 -18.06 -3.18
N ASP A 332 -0.56 -17.11 -2.53
CA ASP A 332 -1.93 -16.67 -2.87
C ASP A 332 -1.97 -15.66 -4.03
N CYS A 333 -0.81 -15.23 -4.51
CA CYS A 333 -0.77 -14.50 -5.76
C CYS A 333 -1.32 -15.39 -6.89
N PRO A 334 -2.29 -14.90 -7.69
CA PRO A 334 -3.00 -15.72 -8.65
C PRO A 334 -2.04 -16.44 -9.60
N LYS A 335 -2.18 -17.77 -9.63
CA LYS A 335 -1.72 -18.59 -10.76
C LYS A 335 -2.72 -18.43 -11.91
N ALA A 336 -2.23 -18.57 -13.14
CA ALA A 336 -2.97 -18.31 -14.37
C ALA A 336 -4.38 -18.95 -14.35
N GLY A 337 -5.44 -18.12 -14.32
CA GLY A 337 -6.83 -18.59 -14.48
C GLY A 337 -7.90 -17.80 -13.73
N LYS A 338 -7.61 -17.20 -12.57
CA LYS A 338 -8.56 -16.35 -11.79
C LYS A 338 -7.85 -15.10 -11.26
N ARG A 339 -7.77 -14.05 -12.08
CA ARG A 339 -6.89 -12.88 -11.85
C ARG A 339 -7.53 -11.75 -11.04
N GLU A 340 -8.80 -11.41 -11.27
CA GLU A 340 -9.37 -10.16 -10.71
C GLU A 340 -9.90 -10.30 -9.28
N GLU A 341 -10.61 -11.40 -8.96
CA GLU A 341 -11.15 -11.61 -7.61
C GLU A 341 -10.04 -11.77 -6.57
N ASN A 342 -9.00 -12.56 -6.87
CA ASN A 342 -7.90 -12.85 -5.95
C ASN A 342 -7.03 -11.62 -5.64
N VAL A 343 -6.79 -10.73 -6.60
CA VAL A 343 -6.02 -9.49 -6.37
C VAL A 343 -6.83 -8.49 -5.54
N SER A 344 -8.15 -8.40 -5.74
CA SER A 344 -8.99 -7.54 -4.90
C SER A 344 -9.01 -8.00 -3.42
N VAL A 345 -9.03 -9.32 -3.19
CA VAL A 345 -8.95 -9.94 -1.86
C VAL A 345 -7.58 -9.68 -1.23
N LEU A 346 -6.51 -9.82 -2.00
CA LEU A 346 -5.15 -9.51 -1.59
C LEU A 346 -4.99 -8.03 -1.17
N VAL A 347 -5.51 -7.11 -1.97
CA VAL A 347 -5.40 -5.69 -1.70
C VAL A 347 -6.20 -5.30 -0.46
N ARG A 348 -7.43 -5.82 -0.30
CA ARG A 348 -8.23 -5.62 0.92
C ARG A 348 -7.54 -6.17 2.16
N SER A 349 -6.87 -7.31 2.03
CA SER A 349 -6.22 -7.97 3.16
C SER A 349 -4.96 -7.23 3.61
N LEU A 350 -4.19 -6.69 2.66
CA LEU A 350 -3.08 -5.75 2.93
C LEU A 350 -3.57 -4.46 3.59
N ASP A 351 -4.68 -3.89 3.13
CA ASP A 351 -5.25 -2.67 3.73
C ASP A 351 -5.71 -2.91 5.18
N LYS A 352 -6.35 -4.05 5.43
CA LYS A 352 -6.76 -4.45 6.79
C LYS A 352 -5.57 -4.61 7.74
N LEU A 353 -4.49 -5.24 7.27
CA LEU A 353 -3.25 -5.40 8.03
C LEU A 353 -2.59 -4.05 8.31
N TYR A 354 -2.51 -3.17 7.31
CA TYR A 354 -1.98 -1.82 7.45
C TYR A 354 -2.75 -1.04 8.53
N ASN A 355 -4.09 -1.04 8.48
CA ASN A 355 -4.92 -0.37 9.45
C ASN A 355 -4.70 -0.91 10.88
N LYS A 356 -4.65 -2.24 11.06
CA LYS A 356 -4.38 -2.84 12.38
C LYS A 356 -2.98 -2.49 12.90
N LEU A 357 -1.95 -2.51 12.05
CA LEU A 357 -0.60 -2.09 12.46
C LEU A 357 -0.50 -0.59 12.77
N GLN A 358 -1.28 0.24 12.08
CA GLN A 358 -1.37 1.66 12.39
C GLN A 358 -2.03 1.90 13.76
N THR A 359 -3.03 1.10 14.15
CA THR A 359 -3.57 1.15 15.53
C THR A 359 -2.53 0.74 16.57
N LEU A 360 -1.67 -0.25 16.27
CA LEU A 360 -0.54 -0.59 17.14
C LEU A 360 0.47 0.58 17.22
N GLY A 361 0.74 1.27 16.10
CA GLY A 361 1.60 2.45 16.07
C GLY A 361 1.12 3.62 16.93
N GLN A 362 -0.19 3.78 17.15
CA GLN A 362 -0.69 4.76 18.11
C GLN A 362 -0.25 4.44 19.55
N THR A 363 -0.03 3.16 19.87
CA THR A 363 0.47 2.75 21.19
C THR A 363 1.98 2.94 21.34
N LEU A 364 2.75 3.01 20.24
CA LEU A 364 4.21 3.16 20.18
C LEU A 364 4.61 4.19 19.10
N PRO A 365 4.58 5.49 19.41
CA PRO A 365 4.82 6.55 18.42
C PRO A 365 6.27 6.61 17.89
N ASP A 366 7.24 6.04 18.59
CA ASP A 366 8.65 6.01 18.15
C ASP A 366 8.96 4.92 17.10
N VAL A 367 8.01 4.03 16.82
CA VAL A 367 8.17 2.99 15.80
C VAL A 367 7.28 3.30 14.60
N ASP A 368 7.92 3.58 13.46
CA ASP A 368 7.25 3.84 12.19
C ASP A 368 6.67 2.55 11.57
N PHE A 369 5.66 1.95 12.21
CA PHE A 369 4.95 0.78 11.66
C PHE A 369 4.32 1.09 10.30
N GLY A 370 3.99 2.36 10.02
CA GLY A 370 3.54 2.80 8.71
C GLY A 370 4.57 2.50 7.62
N ARG A 371 5.85 2.81 7.86
CA ARG A 371 6.94 2.56 6.89
C ARG A 371 7.21 1.07 6.72
N ALA A 372 7.25 0.31 7.81
CA ALA A 372 7.45 -1.13 7.75
C ALA A 372 6.31 -1.83 6.99
N SER A 373 5.07 -1.37 7.18
CA SER A 373 3.90 -1.88 6.46
C SER A 373 3.93 -1.51 4.98
N THR A 374 4.29 -0.26 4.63
CA THR A 374 4.45 0.13 3.22
C THR A 374 5.57 -0.62 2.52
N ASP A 375 6.65 -0.98 3.23
CA ASP A 375 7.73 -1.79 2.68
C ASP A 375 7.27 -3.22 2.36
N LEU A 376 6.47 -3.84 3.25
CA LEU A 376 5.84 -5.15 2.99
C LEU A 376 4.89 -5.06 1.79
N ILE A 377 4.00 -4.06 1.75
CA ILE A 377 3.06 -3.87 0.64
C ILE A 377 3.83 -3.66 -0.67
N SER A 378 4.91 -2.87 -0.66
CA SER A 378 5.76 -2.64 -1.84
C SER A 378 6.42 -3.93 -2.33
N LYS A 379 6.92 -4.77 -1.41
CA LYS A 379 7.49 -6.08 -1.78
C LYS A 379 6.46 -7.02 -2.38
N VAL A 380 5.27 -7.11 -1.78
CA VAL A 380 4.18 -7.94 -2.30
C VAL A 380 3.77 -7.43 -3.68
N ALA A 381 3.52 -6.12 -3.82
CA ALA A 381 3.18 -5.49 -5.09
C ALA A 381 4.25 -5.72 -6.19
N ARG A 382 5.54 -5.64 -5.86
CA ARG A 382 6.64 -6.01 -6.76
C ARG A 382 6.59 -7.46 -7.19
N SER A 383 6.42 -8.39 -6.25
CA SER A 383 6.29 -9.81 -6.56
C SER A 383 5.09 -10.10 -7.48
N LEU A 384 3.98 -9.38 -7.32
CA LEU A 384 2.86 -9.45 -8.25
C LEU A 384 3.27 -8.96 -9.64
N CYS A 385 3.88 -7.77 -9.73
CA CYS A 385 4.32 -7.16 -10.99
C CYS A 385 5.32 -8.07 -11.74
N ASP A 386 6.31 -8.63 -11.05
CA ASP A 386 7.30 -9.53 -11.65
C ASP A 386 6.65 -10.82 -12.19
N ARG A 387 5.65 -11.36 -11.50
CA ARG A 387 4.91 -12.54 -11.96
C ARG A 387 3.99 -12.20 -13.14
N LEU A 388 3.29 -11.07 -13.10
CA LEU A 388 2.48 -10.57 -14.22
C LEU A 388 3.36 -10.32 -15.45
N LEU A 389 4.57 -9.81 -15.28
CA LEU A 389 5.56 -9.69 -16.35
C LEU A 389 5.90 -11.07 -16.94
N GLU A 390 6.13 -12.08 -16.12
CA GLU A 390 6.42 -13.43 -16.62
C GLU A 390 5.24 -14.05 -17.37
N ASP A 391 4.02 -13.86 -16.87
CA ASP A 391 2.78 -14.24 -17.55
C ASP A 391 2.65 -13.55 -18.92
N LEU A 392 2.98 -12.26 -19.02
CA LEU A 392 2.99 -11.51 -20.28
C LEU A 392 4.01 -12.08 -21.28
N LYS A 393 5.22 -12.43 -20.82
CA LYS A 393 6.23 -13.06 -21.68
C LYS A 393 5.75 -14.42 -22.20
N MET A 394 5.14 -15.23 -21.34
CA MET A 394 4.58 -16.53 -21.74
C MET A 394 3.41 -16.38 -22.72
N SER A 395 2.54 -15.39 -22.52
CA SER A 395 1.44 -15.07 -23.45
C SER A 395 1.96 -14.62 -24.82
N PHE A 396 3.02 -13.81 -24.83
CA PHE A 396 3.69 -13.40 -26.07
C PHE A 396 4.31 -14.58 -26.80
N GLU A 397 4.99 -15.48 -26.08
CA GLU A 397 5.55 -16.72 -26.67
C GLU A 397 4.45 -17.61 -27.26
N SER A 398 3.32 -17.75 -26.55
CA SER A 398 2.16 -18.47 -27.08
C SER A 398 1.62 -17.83 -28.35
N SER A 399 1.53 -16.50 -28.40
CA SER A 399 1.10 -15.74 -29.59
C SER A 399 2.08 -15.91 -30.76
N LEU A 400 3.40 -15.94 -30.49
CA LEU A 400 4.42 -16.23 -31.50
C LEU A 400 4.32 -17.67 -32.04
N ASN A 401 4.01 -18.64 -31.19
CA ASN A 401 3.83 -20.03 -31.62
C ASN A 401 2.57 -20.21 -32.47
N LEU A 402 1.45 -19.53 -32.12
CA LEU A 402 0.27 -19.48 -32.96
C LEU A 402 0.56 -18.83 -34.31
N LEU A 403 1.39 -17.78 -34.35
CA LEU A 403 1.84 -17.15 -35.59
C LEU A 403 2.69 -18.11 -36.45
N ARG A 404 3.62 -18.84 -35.83
CA ARG A 404 4.44 -19.87 -36.51
C ARG A 404 3.55 -20.97 -37.11
N GLU A 405 2.54 -21.43 -36.36
CA GLU A 405 1.58 -22.44 -36.83
C GLU A 405 0.71 -21.92 -37.98
N ALA A 406 0.22 -20.69 -37.88
CA ALA A 406 -0.55 -20.04 -38.96
C ALA A 406 0.28 -19.94 -40.25
N ILE A 407 1.55 -19.53 -40.15
CA ILE A 407 2.44 -19.43 -41.31
C ILE A 407 2.73 -20.83 -41.89
N ALA A 408 3.01 -21.82 -41.06
CA ALA A 408 3.30 -23.18 -41.52
C ALA A 408 2.09 -23.83 -42.23
N THR A 409 0.87 -23.62 -41.71
CA THR A 409 -0.36 -24.12 -42.35
C THR A 409 -0.68 -23.41 -43.66
N SER A 410 -0.38 -22.11 -43.77
CA SER A 410 -0.56 -21.36 -45.01
C SER A 410 0.40 -21.82 -46.13
N SER A 411 1.65 -22.16 -45.77
CA SER A 411 2.64 -22.68 -46.72
C SER A 411 2.24 -24.04 -47.30
N LEU A 412 1.40 -24.82 -46.61
CA LEU A 412 0.96 -26.15 -47.05
C LEU A 412 -0.26 -26.10 -47.99
N GLN A 413 -1.01 -24.99 -48.01
CA GLN A 413 -2.21 -24.83 -48.85
C GLN A 413 -1.94 -24.10 -50.18
N GLY A 414 -0.71 -23.60 -50.39
CA GLY A 414 -0.35 -22.68 -51.46
C GLY A 414 0.19 -23.29 -52.76
N GLU A 415 -0.40 -24.37 -53.29
CA GLU A 415 -0.13 -24.78 -54.69
C GLU A 415 -0.93 -23.95 -55.71
N ASP A 416 -2.01 -23.28 -55.29
CA ASP A 416 -2.77 -22.34 -56.12
C ASP A 416 -2.42 -20.87 -55.80
N GLY A 417 -1.23 -20.45 -56.23
CA GLY A 417 -0.95 -19.17 -56.92
C GLY A 417 -1.30 -17.78 -56.33
N THR A 418 -2.12 -17.63 -55.29
CA THR A 418 -2.49 -16.32 -54.74
C THR A 418 -2.66 -16.40 -53.22
N THR A 419 -1.59 -16.18 -52.46
CA THR A 419 -1.75 -15.71 -51.08
C THR A 419 -2.56 -14.42 -51.16
N SER A 420 -3.71 -14.38 -50.48
CA SER A 420 -4.55 -13.18 -50.50
C SER A 420 -3.73 -12.00 -49.93
N PRO A 421 -3.79 -10.82 -50.56
CA PRO A 421 -3.00 -9.65 -50.15
C PRO A 421 -3.35 -9.14 -48.74
N THR A 422 -4.30 -9.76 -48.05
CA THR A 422 -4.73 -9.40 -46.70
C THR A 422 -4.20 -10.35 -45.63
N TYR A 423 -3.57 -11.47 -46.00
CA TYR A 423 -3.18 -12.50 -45.04
C TYR A 423 -2.10 -12.02 -44.06
N ILE A 424 -0.96 -11.54 -44.55
CA ILE A 424 0.16 -11.06 -43.71
C ILE A 424 -0.25 -9.85 -42.85
N PRO A 425 -0.96 -8.83 -43.38
CA PRO A 425 -1.48 -7.74 -42.55
C PRO A 425 -2.42 -8.20 -41.43
N SER A 426 -3.21 -9.26 -41.67
CA SER A 426 -4.10 -9.79 -40.63
C SER A 426 -3.32 -10.47 -39.51
N LEU A 427 -2.22 -11.17 -39.81
CA LEU A 427 -1.30 -11.74 -38.81
C LEU A 427 -0.61 -10.65 -37.97
N VAL A 428 -0.13 -9.58 -38.62
CA VAL A 428 0.44 -8.41 -37.90
C VAL A 428 -0.60 -7.79 -36.96
N SER A 429 -1.84 -7.65 -37.43
CA SER A 429 -2.93 -7.11 -36.60
C SER A 429 -3.29 -8.02 -35.44
N GLN A 430 -3.28 -9.35 -35.65
CA GLN A 430 -3.56 -10.33 -34.59
C GLN A 430 -2.55 -10.24 -33.44
N ILE A 431 -1.24 -10.24 -33.74
CA ILE A 431 -0.21 -10.18 -32.69
C ILE A 431 -0.20 -8.82 -31.98
N LEU A 432 -0.39 -7.71 -32.70
CA LEU A 432 -0.48 -6.39 -32.09
C LEU A 432 -1.73 -6.25 -31.19
N ASN A 433 -2.86 -6.81 -31.61
CA ASN A 433 -4.08 -6.82 -30.79
C ASN A 433 -3.92 -7.71 -29.55
N ALA A 434 -3.25 -8.87 -29.67
CA ALA A 434 -2.92 -9.73 -28.53
C ALA A 434 -2.05 -8.99 -27.51
N VAL A 435 -0.95 -8.36 -27.95
CA VAL A 435 -0.08 -7.55 -27.08
C VAL A 435 -0.86 -6.42 -26.40
N ASN A 436 -1.73 -5.71 -27.14
CA ASN A 436 -2.56 -4.65 -26.56
C ASN A 436 -3.54 -5.18 -25.52
N GLN A 437 -4.19 -6.32 -25.78
CA GLN A 437 -5.17 -6.91 -24.87
C GLN A 437 -4.50 -7.45 -23.61
N ASP A 438 -3.34 -8.09 -23.74
CA ASP A 438 -2.56 -8.63 -22.64
C ASP A 438 -2.12 -7.52 -21.68
N VAL A 439 -1.61 -6.40 -22.21
CA VAL A 439 -1.26 -5.23 -21.39
C VAL A 439 -2.49 -4.65 -20.69
N LYS A 440 -3.62 -4.50 -21.41
CA LYS A 440 -4.87 -4.00 -20.80
C LYS A 440 -5.37 -4.89 -19.66
N ASN A 441 -5.32 -6.21 -19.84
CA ASN A 441 -5.74 -7.18 -18.83
C ASN A 441 -4.83 -7.14 -17.59
N VAL A 442 -3.52 -6.91 -17.76
CA VAL A 442 -2.59 -6.73 -16.63
C VAL A 442 -2.87 -5.43 -15.88
N LEU A 443 -3.14 -4.34 -16.61
CA LEU A 443 -3.47 -3.06 -15.98
C LEU A 443 -4.81 -3.12 -15.25
N SER A 444 -5.83 -3.82 -15.78
CA SER A 444 -7.10 -4.05 -15.06
C SER A 444 -6.91 -4.92 -13.82
N THR A 445 -6.02 -5.91 -13.88
CA THR A 445 -5.68 -6.75 -12.71
C THR A 445 -5.02 -5.93 -11.60
N LEU A 446 -4.31 -4.84 -11.94
CA LEU A 446 -3.66 -3.94 -10.99
C LEU A 446 -4.56 -2.78 -10.53
N GLU A 447 -5.69 -2.53 -11.20
CA GLU A 447 -6.66 -1.50 -10.84
C GLU A 447 -7.14 -1.55 -9.37
N PRO A 448 -7.31 -2.72 -8.73
CA PRO A 448 -7.66 -2.79 -7.31
C PRO A 448 -6.67 -2.06 -6.40
N PHE A 449 -5.38 -1.97 -6.73
CA PHE A 449 -4.39 -1.19 -5.95
C PHE A 449 -4.61 0.33 -6.01
N LEU A 450 -5.48 0.80 -6.91
CA LEU A 450 -5.82 2.21 -7.12
C LEU A 450 -7.19 2.58 -6.53
N ASP A 451 -7.91 1.63 -5.93
CA ASP A 451 -9.25 1.89 -5.38
C ASP A 451 -9.17 2.87 -4.20
N GLN A 452 -9.93 3.96 -4.27
CA GLN A 452 -9.96 5.03 -3.26
C GLN A 452 -10.40 4.54 -1.87
N SER A 453 -10.99 3.34 -1.79
CA SER A 453 -11.36 2.71 -0.53
C SER A 453 -10.15 2.29 0.33
N ILE A 454 -8.96 2.24 -0.26
CA ILE A 454 -7.74 1.74 0.39
C ILE A 454 -6.97 2.88 1.05
N THR A 455 -6.57 2.65 2.31
CA THR A 455 -5.94 3.65 3.18
C THR A 455 -4.48 3.91 2.84
N PHE A 456 -3.73 2.92 2.37
CA PHE A 456 -2.30 3.08 2.07
C PHE A 456 -2.00 3.86 0.78
N ILE A 457 -2.98 4.05 -0.12
CA ILE A 457 -2.82 4.84 -1.36
C ILE A 457 -2.58 6.32 -1.06
N ASN A 458 -3.15 6.83 0.02
CA ASN A 458 -2.97 8.22 0.45
C ASN A 458 -1.51 8.54 0.85
N MET A 459 -0.64 7.53 0.94
CA MET A 459 0.77 7.70 1.27
C MET A 459 1.62 7.86 0.00
N PRO A 460 2.29 9.02 -0.17
CA PRO A 460 3.08 9.30 -1.39
C PRO A 460 4.27 8.35 -1.56
N TYR A 461 4.78 7.78 -0.45
CA TYR A 461 5.91 6.85 -0.45
C TYR A 461 5.59 5.47 -1.06
N PHE A 462 4.32 5.08 -1.14
CA PHE A 462 3.92 3.84 -1.81
C PHE A 462 3.42 4.12 -3.24
N TYR A 463 2.49 5.07 -3.38
CA TYR A 463 1.79 5.31 -4.64
C TYR A 463 2.73 5.68 -5.79
N ILE A 464 3.67 6.62 -5.59
CA ILE A 464 4.57 7.07 -6.65
C ILE A 464 5.56 5.98 -7.07
N PRO A 465 6.30 5.32 -6.15
CA PRO A 465 7.20 4.21 -6.52
C PRO A 465 6.46 3.04 -7.16
N PHE A 466 5.28 2.67 -6.67
CA PHE A 466 4.50 1.59 -7.26
C PHE A 466 4.12 1.89 -8.72
N CYS A 467 3.55 3.07 -9.00
CA CYS A 467 3.12 3.42 -10.35
C CYS A 467 4.30 3.54 -11.33
N LEU A 468 5.39 4.18 -10.92
CA LEU A 468 6.51 4.49 -11.81
C LEU A 468 7.56 3.36 -11.89
N GLN A 469 7.97 2.79 -10.76
CA GLN A 469 9.05 1.80 -10.72
C GLN A 469 8.52 0.39 -10.96
N ASP A 470 7.40 0.01 -10.34
CA ASP A 470 6.95 -1.38 -10.37
C ASP A 470 6.03 -1.64 -11.58
N VAL A 471 5.06 -0.76 -11.83
CA VAL A 471 4.11 -0.91 -12.95
C VAL A 471 4.70 -0.42 -14.27
N HIS A 472 5.02 0.88 -14.37
CA HIS A 472 5.51 1.46 -15.62
C HIS A 472 6.86 0.86 -16.04
N GLU A 473 7.91 1.03 -15.23
CA GLU A 473 9.25 0.54 -15.57
C GLU A 473 9.35 -0.99 -15.41
N GLY A 474 8.90 -1.51 -14.26
CA GLY A 474 9.07 -2.90 -13.85
C GLY A 474 8.26 -3.89 -14.68
N THR A 475 7.09 -3.51 -15.18
CA THR A 475 6.20 -4.41 -15.94
C THR A 475 6.15 -4.01 -17.42
N ILE A 476 5.67 -2.79 -17.73
CA ILE A 476 5.37 -2.41 -19.12
C ILE A 476 6.65 -2.19 -19.94
N VAL A 477 7.59 -1.37 -19.45
CA VAL A 477 8.83 -1.09 -20.18
C VAL A 477 9.70 -2.34 -20.32
N LYS A 478 9.82 -3.16 -19.26
CA LYS A 478 10.52 -4.45 -19.35
C LYS A 478 9.86 -5.41 -20.34
N TYR A 479 8.53 -5.47 -20.38
CA TYR A 479 7.80 -6.30 -21.34
C TYR A 479 8.03 -5.83 -22.79
N LEU A 480 7.90 -4.53 -23.05
CA LEU A 480 8.18 -3.96 -24.37
C LEU A 480 9.63 -4.20 -24.81
N SER A 481 10.58 -4.04 -23.89
CA SER A 481 12.00 -4.35 -24.15
C SER A 481 12.21 -5.83 -24.42
N HIS A 482 11.49 -6.71 -23.73
CA HIS A 482 11.52 -8.16 -23.98
C HIS A 482 10.99 -8.52 -25.36
N ILE A 483 9.88 -7.92 -25.82
CA ILE A 483 9.36 -8.13 -27.19
C ILE A 483 10.44 -7.76 -28.22
N SER A 484 11.06 -6.58 -28.07
CA SER A 484 12.12 -6.13 -28.97
C SER A 484 13.34 -7.07 -28.92
N GLY A 485 13.75 -7.52 -27.74
CA GLY A 485 14.86 -8.46 -27.56
C GLY A 485 14.59 -9.83 -28.20
N ARG A 486 13.40 -10.41 -27.96
CA ARG A 486 12.96 -11.67 -28.59
C ARG A 486 12.88 -11.55 -30.11
N CYS A 487 12.49 -10.40 -30.63
CA CYS A 487 12.52 -10.14 -32.07
C CYS A 487 13.96 -10.09 -32.61
N GLU A 488 14.92 -9.55 -31.85
CA GLU A 488 16.33 -9.53 -32.23
C GLU A 488 17.02 -10.91 -32.11
N GLU A 489 16.57 -11.80 -31.21
CA GLU A 489 17.10 -13.17 -31.09
C GLU A 489 16.96 -13.99 -32.40
N PHE A 490 15.93 -13.69 -33.22
CA PHE A 490 15.78 -14.30 -34.55
C PHE A 490 16.87 -13.90 -35.56
N LEU A 491 17.65 -12.86 -35.27
CA LEU A 491 18.78 -12.41 -36.09
C LEU A 491 20.06 -13.22 -35.81
N ASP A 492 20.17 -13.81 -34.62
CA ASP A 492 21.39 -14.50 -34.19
C ASP A 492 21.46 -15.90 -34.79
N ASN A 493 22.24 -16.03 -35.86
CA ASN A 493 22.49 -17.28 -36.62
C ASN A 493 23.03 -18.48 -35.79
N ASN A 494 23.30 -18.29 -34.50
CA ASN A 494 23.86 -19.29 -33.59
C ASN A 494 22.80 -20.16 -32.89
N GLU A 495 21.52 -19.74 -32.85
CA GLU A 495 20.45 -20.52 -32.23
C GLU A 495 19.66 -21.36 -33.25
N SER A 496 19.12 -22.51 -32.80
CA SER A 496 18.29 -23.41 -33.62
C SER A 496 17.08 -22.72 -34.24
N ASP A 497 16.60 -21.65 -33.61
CA ASP A 497 15.42 -20.89 -34.02
C ASP A 497 15.68 -19.98 -35.22
N ALA A 498 16.90 -19.45 -35.40
CA ALA A 498 17.26 -18.62 -36.56
C ALA A 498 17.28 -19.42 -37.88
N LYS A 499 17.56 -20.73 -37.82
CA LYS A 499 17.47 -21.63 -38.99
C LYS A 499 16.04 -22.10 -39.29
N ASN A 500 15.14 -22.00 -38.31
CA ASN A 500 13.75 -22.41 -38.41
C ASN A 500 12.79 -21.22 -38.63
N ALA A 501 13.28 -19.99 -38.55
CA ALA A 501 12.49 -18.80 -38.83
C ALA A 501 12.13 -18.76 -40.33
N SER A 502 10.84 -18.88 -40.63
CA SER A 502 10.36 -18.71 -42.00
C SER A 502 10.58 -17.28 -42.45
N VAL A 503 10.86 -17.11 -43.74
CA VAL A 503 11.09 -15.78 -44.35
C VAL A 503 9.85 -14.88 -44.19
N ASP A 504 8.66 -15.49 -44.13
CA ASP A 504 7.39 -14.82 -43.86
C ASP A 504 7.29 -14.30 -42.41
N LEU A 505 7.82 -15.04 -41.43
CA LEU A 505 7.85 -14.63 -40.02
C LEU A 505 8.72 -13.38 -39.84
N LEU A 506 9.90 -13.33 -40.49
CA LEU A 506 10.78 -12.16 -40.45
C LEU A 506 10.07 -10.90 -40.98
N LEU A 507 9.29 -11.04 -42.07
CA LEU A 507 8.52 -9.94 -42.62
C LEU A 507 7.43 -9.46 -41.65
N VAL A 508 6.66 -10.39 -41.06
CA VAL A 508 5.63 -10.06 -40.07
C VAL A 508 6.22 -9.34 -38.85
N LEU A 509 7.31 -9.88 -38.28
CA LEU A 509 7.97 -9.29 -37.11
C LEU A 509 8.58 -7.93 -37.42
N SER A 510 9.17 -7.75 -38.61
CA SER A 510 9.72 -6.45 -39.03
C SER A 510 8.62 -5.37 -39.08
N ARG A 511 7.44 -5.70 -39.64
CA ARG A 511 6.30 -4.78 -39.70
C ARG A 511 5.70 -4.54 -38.31
N MET A 512 5.53 -5.58 -37.51
CA MET A 512 5.04 -5.47 -36.13
C MET A 512 5.92 -4.50 -35.33
N CYS A 513 7.25 -4.64 -35.41
CA CYS A 513 8.19 -3.77 -34.72
C CYS A 513 8.14 -2.33 -35.26
N PHE A 514 7.94 -2.15 -36.57
CA PHE A 514 7.79 -0.83 -37.18
C PHE A 514 6.51 -0.13 -36.69
N ASP A 515 5.37 -0.82 -36.72
CA ASP A 515 4.09 -0.30 -36.23
C ASP A 515 4.15 -0.03 -34.72
N ALA A 516 4.81 -0.92 -33.97
CA ALA A 516 5.05 -0.73 -32.55
C ALA A 516 5.85 0.55 -32.25
N SER A 517 6.90 0.82 -33.03
CA SER A 517 7.71 2.04 -32.90
C SER A 517 6.94 3.31 -33.26
N SER A 518 5.97 3.21 -34.17
CA SER A 518 5.24 4.35 -34.74
C SER A 518 4.06 4.79 -33.86
N SER A 519 3.30 3.85 -33.28
CA SER A 519 2.08 4.18 -32.53
C SER A 519 1.84 3.31 -31.30
N THR A 520 2.06 2.00 -31.36
CA THR A 520 1.64 1.08 -30.28
C THR A 520 2.36 1.36 -28.95
N VAL A 521 3.68 1.59 -28.99
CA VAL A 521 4.45 1.91 -27.76
C VAL A 521 3.93 3.20 -27.12
N GLN A 522 3.68 4.24 -27.92
CA GLN A 522 3.15 5.50 -27.40
C GLN A 522 1.74 5.33 -26.82
N HIS A 523 0.87 4.59 -27.52
CA HIS A 523 -0.49 4.30 -27.07
C HIS A 523 -0.50 3.54 -25.74
N LEU A 524 0.31 2.47 -25.60
CA LEU A 524 0.38 1.67 -24.38
C LEU A 524 0.92 2.44 -23.18
N LEU A 525 1.97 3.25 -23.38
CA LEU A 525 2.53 4.08 -22.31
C LEU A 525 1.58 5.20 -21.89
N ASN A 526 0.90 5.83 -22.86
CA ASN A 526 -0.14 6.84 -22.56
C ASN A 526 -1.31 6.22 -21.80
N TYR A 527 -1.79 5.05 -22.23
CA TYR A 527 -2.86 4.33 -21.54
C TYR A 527 -2.47 3.98 -20.10
N THR A 528 -1.24 3.52 -19.88
CA THR A 528 -0.70 3.26 -18.53
C THR A 528 -0.66 4.54 -17.69
N THR A 529 -0.24 5.65 -18.29
CA THR A 529 -0.16 6.96 -17.61
C THR A 529 -1.55 7.50 -17.25
N GLU A 530 -2.55 7.32 -18.12
CA GLU A 530 -3.93 7.75 -17.88
C GLU A 530 -4.60 6.94 -16.77
N GLN A 531 -4.40 5.62 -16.76
CA GLN A 531 -4.96 4.74 -15.73
C GLN A 531 -4.36 5.01 -14.35
N PHE A 532 -3.04 5.16 -14.27
CA PHE A 532 -2.35 5.32 -12.99
C PHE A 532 -2.22 6.79 -12.56
N ARG A 533 -2.58 7.76 -13.41
CA ARG A 533 -2.60 9.22 -13.14
C ARG A 533 -1.29 9.83 -12.64
N VAL A 534 -0.16 9.13 -12.79
CA VAL A 534 1.18 9.64 -12.46
C VAL A 534 1.93 9.90 -13.75
N ARG A 535 2.31 11.16 -14.00
CA ARG A 535 3.18 11.48 -15.13
C ARG A 535 4.62 11.05 -14.82
N PRO A 536 5.30 10.36 -15.74
CA PRO A 536 6.72 10.10 -15.59
C PRO A 536 7.47 11.43 -15.65
N SER A 537 7.96 11.91 -14.53
CA SER A 537 8.72 13.16 -14.42
C SER A 537 9.87 12.94 -13.45
N GLY A 538 10.97 12.41 -13.96
CA GLY A 538 12.19 12.13 -13.20
C GLY A 538 13.27 11.46 -14.07
N THR A 539 14.51 11.47 -13.59
CA THR A 539 15.67 10.84 -14.26
C THR A 539 15.66 9.31 -14.26
N ASN A 540 14.73 8.69 -13.53
CA ASN A 540 14.67 7.24 -13.29
C ASN A 540 13.61 6.53 -14.15
N VAL A 541 13.02 7.21 -15.14
CA VAL A 541 12.04 6.61 -16.06
C VAL A 541 12.64 6.55 -17.45
N THR A 542 12.54 5.39 -18.10
CA THR A 542 13.05 5.22 -19.46
C THR A 542 12.24 6.10 -20.42
N PRO A 543 12.88 7.01 -21.17
CA PRO A 543 12.18 7.85 -22.13
C PRO A 543 11.50 7.02 -23.22
N THR A 544 10.27 7.39 -23.60
CA THR A 544 9.54 6.74 -24.69
C THR A 544 10.36 6.68 -25.98
N ALA A 545 11.14 7.74 -26.25
CA ALA A 545 12.04 7.82 -27.40
C ALA A 545 13.05 6.66 -27.46
N THR A 546 13.58 6.23 -26.31
CA THR A 546 14.54 5.12 -26.22
C THR A 546 13.90 3.81 -26.63
N ILE A 547 12.70 3.52 -26.14
CA ILE A 547 11.96 2.29 -26.47
C ILE A 547 11.54 2.31 -27.95
N THR A 548 11.05 3.45 -28.46
CA THR A 548 10.73 3.54 -29.89
C THR A 548 11.97 3.35 -30.76
N ALA A 549 13.15 3.79 -30.30
CA ALA A 549 14.40 3.59 -31.01
C ALA A 549 14.85 2.12 -31.01
N THR A 550 14.64 1.36 -29.92
CA THR A 550 14.95 -0.08 -29.90
C THR A 550 14.06 -0.86 -30.85
N PHE A 551 12.75 -0.62 -30.84
CA PHE A 551 11.84 -1.24 -31.81
C PHE A 551 12.14 -0.83 -33.26
N ARG A 552 12.51 0.43 -33.49
CA ARG A 552 12.92 0.90 -34.82
C ARG A 552 14.21 0.24 -35.31
N LYS A 553 15.17 0.01 -34.40
CA LYS A 553 16.40 -0.74 -34.70
C LYS A 553 16.10 -2.21 -35.01
N ALA A 554 15.30 -2.87 -34.17
CA ALA A 554 14.92 -4.28 -34.35
C ALA A 554 14.16 -4.49 -35.68
N SER A 555 13.21 -3.61 -36.01
CA SER A 555 12.49 -3.66 -37.30
C SER A 555 13.41 -3.51 -38.51
N LEU A 556 14.36 -2.57 -38.48
CA LEU A 556 15.35 -2.40 -39.56
C LEU A 556 16.23 -3.63 -39.72
N ASN A 557 16.72 -4.19 -38.61
CA ASN A 557 17.58 -5.37 -38.65
C ASN A 557 16.85 -6.60 -39.21
N LEU A 558 15.59 -6.82 -38.77
CA LEU A 558 14.74 -7.89 -39.28
C LEU A 558 14.44 -7.72 -40.77
N LEU A 559 14.17 -6.49 -41.21
CA LEU A 559 13.94 -6.20 -42.62
C LEU A 559 15.20 -6.45 -43.46
N ASN A 560 16.37 -6.08 -42.97
CA ASN A 560 17.64 -6.36 -43.65
C ASN A 560 17.92 -7.87 -43.74
N GLN A 561 17.62 -8.64 -42.69
CA GLN A 561 17.75 -10.11 -42.72
C GLN A 561 16.72 -10.74 -43.68
N TYR A 562 15.51 -10.21 -43.75
CA TYR A 562 14.50 -10.60 -44.75
C TYR A 562 15.02 -10.38 -46.18
N VAL A 563 15.55 -9.18 -46.48
CA VAL A 563 16.13 -8.84 -47.78
C VAL A 563 17.32 -9.76 -48.13
N ALA A 564 18.17 -10.07 -47.15
CA ALA A 564 19.28 -10.98 -47.34
C ALA A 564 18.80 -12.42 -47.64
N SER A 565 17.85 -12.94 -46.85
CA SER A 565 17.35 -14.32 -47.00
C SER A 565 16.57 -14.55 -48.31
N GLU A 566 15.67 -13.63 -48.68
CA GLU A 566 15.01 -13.68 -50.00
C GLU A 566 16.03 -13.50 -51.13
N GLY A 567 17.00 -12.60 -50.95
CA GLY A 567 18.11 -12.38 -51.88
C GLY A 567 18.92 -13.64 -52.13
N ASP A 568 19.36 -14.33 -51.08
CA ASP A 568 20.18 -15.55 -51.14
C ASP A 568 19.45 -16.68 -51.86
N ASN A 569 18.14 -16.85 -51.62
CA ASN A 569 17.32 -17.84 -52.35
C ASN A 569 17.35 -17.60 -53.87
N MET A 570 17.30 -16.34 -54.31
CA MET A 570 17.36 -15.99 -55.73
C MET A 570 18.79 -16.01 -56.29
N ILE A 571 19.77 -15.60 -55.49
CA ILE A 571 21.18 -15.65 -55.86
C ILE A 571 21.60 -17.09 -56.09
N THR A 572 21.29 -18.01 -55.18
CA THR A 572 21.61 -19.43 -55.35
C THR A 572 20.91 -20.05 -56.56
N LEU A 573 19.70 -19.61 -56.91
CA LEU A 573 19.03 -20.01 -58.15
C LEU A 573 19.79 -19.51 -59.39
N MET A 574 20.25 -18.25 -59.37
CA MET A 574 21.03 -17.66 -60.46
C MET A 574 22.41 -18.33 -60.60
N GLU A 575 23.16 -18.49 -59.50
CA GLU A 575 24.48 -19.12 -59.45
C GLU A 575 24.40 -20.57 -59.96
N LYS A 576 23.49 -21.39 -59.43
CA LYS A 576 23.27 -22.76 -59.92
C LYS A 576 22.88 -22.80 -61.39
N SER A 577 22.16 -21.80 -61.90
CA SER A 577 21.80 -21.73 -63.32
C SER A 577 23.01 -21.46 -64.22
N ILE A 578 24.04 -20.81 -63.68
CA ILE A 578 25.29 -20.47 -64.36
C ILE A 578 26.31 -21.59 -64.21
N GLU A 579 26.48 -22.16 -63.02
CA GLU A 579 27.48 -23.20 -62.75
C GLU A 579 27.18 -24.53 -63.45
N ASN A 580 25.91 -24.95 -63.49
CA ASN A 580 25.53 -26.27 -63.99
C ASN A 580 25.51 -26.40 -65.53
N ARG A 581 25.95 -25.36 -66.26
CA ARG A 581 25.89 -25.32 -67.73
C ARG A 581 27.29 -25.25 -68.33
N ASN A 582 27.47 -25.93 -69.46
CA ASN A 582 28.68 -25.81 -70.26
C ASN A 582 28.58 -24.59 -71.18
N TRP A 583 29.28 -23.50 -70.82
CA TRP A 583 29.29 -22.24 -71.58
C TRP A 583 30.21 -22.24 -72.80
N MET A 584 31.00 -23.30 -73.00
CA MET A 584 31.94 -23.42 -74.12
C MET A 584 31.33 -24.07 -75.37
N ASP A 585 30.18 -24.73 -75.22
CA ASP A 585 29.43 -25.41 -76.29
C ASP A 585 27.93 -25.13 -76.11
N TYR A 586 27.56 -23.85 -76.18
CA TYR A 586 26.20 -23.42 -75.90
C TYR A 586 25.36 -23.41 -77.20
N PRO A 587 24.11 -23.89 -77.19
CA PRO A 587 23.24 -23.83 -78.38
C PRO A 587 22.78 -22.41 -78.67
N GLU A 588 22.42 -22.14 -79.92
CA GLU A 588 21.90 -20.82 -80.31
C GLU A 588 20.65 -20.42 -79.49
N PRO A 589 20.62 -19.20 -78.92
CA PRO A 589 19.56 -18.78 -78.00
C PRO A 589 18.23 -18.60 -78.73
N ARG A 590 17.17 -19.22 -78.19
CA ARG A 590 15.79 -19.12 -78.71
C ARG A 590 14.81 -18.39 -77.80
N SER A 591 15.19 -18.21 -76.54
CA SER A 591 14.39 -17.56 -75.48
C SER A 591 15.34 -17.20 -74.32
N ALA A 592 14.93 -16.28 -73.45
CA ALA A 592 15.57 -16.10 -72.15
C ALA A 592 15.59 -17.42 -71.35
N ARG A 593 16.62 -17.61 -70.52
CA ARG A 593 16.81 -18.81 -69.70
C ARG A 593 15.61 -19.03 -68.76
N PRO A 594 15.14 -20.28 -68.55
CA PRO A 594 14.05 -20.56 -67.62
C PRO A 594 14.29 -20.06 -66.19
N ALA A 595 15.55 -20.10 -65.72
CA ALA A 595 15.93 -19.56 -64.41
C ALA A 595 15.69 -18.04 -64.33
N VAL A 596 16.02 -17.30 -65.39
CA VAL A 596 15.82 -15.84 -65.48
C VAL A 596 14.34 -15.49 -65.48
N LYS A 597 13.51 -16.25 -66.20
CA LYS A 597 12.04 -16.10 -66.17
C LYS A 597 11.46 -16.36 -64.78
N ARG A 598 11.88 -17.46 -64.14
CA ARG A 598 11.47 -17.81 -62.77
C ARG A 598 11.86 -16.74 -61.76
N ILE A 599 13.02 -16.11 -61.91
CA ILE A 599 13.46 -15.02 -61.05
C ILE A 599 12.54 -13.81 -61.15
N VAL A 600 12.12 -13.41 -62.36
CA VAL A 600 11.15 -12.32 -62.55
C VAL A 600 9.79 -12.66 -61.93
N GLU A 601 9.33 -13.91 -62.06
CA GLU A 601 8.10 -14.37 -61.41
C GLU A 601 8.22 -14.33 -59.88
N VAL A 602 9.34 -14.78 -59.31
CA VAL A 602 9.59 -14.74 -57.86
C VAL A 602 9.66 -13.31 -57.35
N ILE A 603 10.32 -12.40 -58.06
CA ILE A 603 10.34 -10.96 -57.73
C ILE A 603 8.93 -10.37 -57.78
N GLY A 604 8.10 -10.76 -58.76
CA GLY A 604 6.70 -10.34 -58.82
C GLY A 604 5.87 -10.82 -57.61
N LYS A 605 6.11 -12.04 -57.14
CA LYS A 605 5.48 -12.57 -55.91
C LYS A 605 5.96 -11.82 -54.66
N ILE A 606 7.25 -11.53 -54.57
CA ILE A 606 7.83 -10.74 -53.47
C ILE A 606 7.26 -9.31 -53.49
N ASP A 607 7.15 -8.67 -54.66
CA ASP A 607 6.56 -7.33 -54.79
C ASP A 607 5.12 -7.31 -54.29
N ALA A 608 4.27 -8.26 -54.70
CA ALA A 608 2.90 -8.36 -54.22
C ALA A 608 2.82 -8.59 -52.70
N LYS A 609 3.71 -9.45 -52.17
CA LYS A 609 3.78 -9.76 -50.74
C LYS A 609 4.24 -8.56 -49.92
N VAL A 610 5.35 -7.91 -50.28
CA VAL A 610 5.86 -6.71 -49.60
C VAL A 610 4.89 -5.54 -49.76
N GLY A 611 4.23 -5.41 -50.91
CA GLY A 611 3.20 -4.39 -51.17
C GLY A 611 1.93 -4.56 -50.36
N SER A 612 1.67 -5.75 -49.80
CA SER A 612 0.59 -5.91 -48.82
C SER A 612 0.93 -5.28 -47.46
N VAL A 613 2.22 -5.13 -47.14
CA VAL A 613 2.72 -4.80 -45.81
C VAL A 613 3.30 -3.38 -45.73
N PHE A 614 3.91 -2.89 -46.80
CA PHE A 614 4.56 -1.59 -46.86
C PHE A 614 3.96 -0.71 -47.96
N GLU A 615 4.05 0.60 -47.77
CA GLU A 615 3.61 1.57 -48.76
C GLU A 615 4.44 1.47 -50.05
N ASP A 616 3.82 1.74 -51.20
CA ASP A 616 4.44 1.56 -52.52
C ASP A 616 5.70 2.45 -52.73
N GLY A 617 5.78 3.61 -52.07
CA GLY A 617 6.87 4.57 -52.24
C GLY A 617 6.83 5.34 -53.58
N SER A 618 7.70 6.33 -53.76
CA SER A 618 7.83 7.07 -55.03
C SER A 618 8.67 6.28 -56.03
N ARG A 619 8.26 6.28 -57.30
CA ARG A 619 9.05 5.75 -58.43
C ARG A 619 9.40 6.90 -59.37
N ASN A 620 10.61 6.89 -59.94
CA ASN A 620 10.94 7.84 -61.00
C ASN A 620 10.17 7.47 -62.27
N ASP A 621 9.67 8.48 -62.99
CA ASP A 621 8.97 8.29 -64.26
C ASP A 621 9.87 7.57 -65.28
N ARG A 622 9.25 6.70 -66.06
CA ARG A 622 9.88 5.89 -67.11
C ARG A 622 10.77 6.77 -68.00
N GLY A 623 12.03 6.37 -68.19
CA GLY A 623 12.95 7.05 -69.10
C GLY A 623 12.41 7.07 -70.53
N SER A 624 12.64 8.17 -71.24
CA SER A 624 12.23 8.33 -72.65
C SER A 624 12.79 7.21 -73.54
N ASP A 625 11.97 6.62 -74.42
CA ASP A 625 12.30 5.47 -75.29
C ASP A 625 13.64 5.56 -76.05
N SER A 626 14.21 6.76 -76.23
CA SER A 626 15.53 6.97 -76.83
C SER A 626 16.70 6.36 -76.05
N SER A 627 16.58 6.13 -74.73
CA SER A 627 17.60 5.45 -73.92
C SER A 627 17.64 3.94 -74.14
N ARG A 628 16.59 3.35 -74.72
CA ARG A 628 16.43 1.89 -74.90
C ARG A 628 17.16 1.35 -76.12
N LEU A 629 17.18 2.11 -77.21
CA LEU A 629 17.97 1.75 -78.40
C LEU A 629 19.48 1.95 -78.18
N SER A 630 19.88 2.75 -77.19
CA SER A 630 21.29 2.95 -76.84
C SER A 630 21.89 1.85 -75.96
N TYR A 631 21.08 0.97 -75.33
CA TYR A 631 21.56 -0.10 -74.43
C TYR A 631 22.63 -1.00 -75.08
N PHE A 632 22.40 -1.45 -76.31
CA PHE A 632 23.39 -2.21 -77.06
C PHE A 632 24.23 -1.35 -78.01
N GLY A 633 23.92 -0.05 -78.13
CA GLY A 633 24.61 0.88 -79.03
C GLY A 633 26.01 1.26 -78.56
N SER A 634 26.26 1.32 -77.24
CA SER A 634 27.59 1.56 -76.67
C SER A 634 28.51 0.34 -76.87
N VAL A 635 27.95 -0.86 -76.68
CA VAL A 635 28.64 -2.14 -76.78
C VAL A 635 28.92 -2.54 -78.24
N ALA A 636 27.97 -2.30 -79.16
CA ALA A 636 28.16 -2.50 -80.60
C ALA A 636 29.19 -1.52 -81.21
N ARG A 637 29.45 -0.36 -80.59
CA ARG A 637 30.55 0.54 -80.96
C ARG A 637 31.92 -0.02 -80.56
N GLN A 638 32.01 -0.84 -79.51
CA GLN A 638 33.28 -1.46 -79.09
C GLN A 638 33.72 -2.62 -79.99
N THR A 639 32.79 -3.39 -80.55
CA THR A 639 33.10 -4.54 -81.43
C THR A 639 33.35 -4.16 -82.89
N ARG A 640 32.79 -3.05 -83.38
CA ARG A 640 32.95 -2.59 -84.77
C ARG A 640 34.29 -1.91 -85.10
N GLY A 641 35.25 -1.90 -84.18
CA GLY A 641 36.60 -1.37 -84.41
C GLY A 641 37.52 -2.21 -85.32
N LEU A 642 36.99 -3.16 -86.09
CA LEU A 642 37.71 -3.97 -87.07
C LEU A 642 37.07 -3.81 -88.47
N SER A 643 37.17 -2.62 -89.06
CA SER A 643 37.41 -2.45 -90.51
C SER A 643 37.33 -0.97 -90.94
N GLN A 644 38.46 -0.52 -91.48
CA GLN A 644 38.67 0.61 -92.40
C GLN A 644 38.87 2.02 -91.82
N THR A 645 40.14 2.42 -91.98
CA THR A 645 40.73 3.77 -92.14
C THR A 645 41.29 4.50 -90.91
N SER A 646 42.48 5.07 -91.13
CA SER A 646 43.35 5.90 -90.27
C SER A 646 44.11 5.21 -89.13
N ALA A 647 45.43 5.09 -89.36
CA ALA A 647 46.44 4.79 -88.37
C ALA A 647 46.63 5.99 -87.42
N SER A 648 46.14 5.88 -86.18
CA SER A 648 46.72 6.52 -84.99
C SER A 648 45.92 6.15 -83.74
N SER A 649 46.64 5.99 -82.63
CA SER A 649 46.15 5.81 -81.24
C SER A 649 45.79 4.38 -80.80
N HIS A 650 46.83 3.61 -80.51
CA HIS A 650 46.84 2.54 -79.50
C HIS A 650 46.66 3.14 -78.09
N VAL A 651 45.53 3.82 -77.83
CA VAL A 651 45.12 4.11 -76.46
C VAL A 651 44.41 2.85 -75.99
N ASP A 652 44.96 2.21 -74.96
CA ASP A 652 44.50 0.90 -74.49
C ASP A 652 42.98 0.87 -74.32
N ARG A 653 42.32 -0.09 -74.99
CA ARG A 653 40.89 -0.38 -74.80
C ARG A 653 40.54 -0.61 -73.32
N SER A 654 41.50 -1.07 -72.52
CA SER A 654 41.37 -1.22 -71.07
C SER A 654 41.40 0.12 -70.32
N LEU A 655 42.14 1.13 -70.79
CA LEU A 655 42.15 2.47 -70.20
C LEU A 655 40.83 3.18 -70.45
N MET A 656 40.26 3.10 -71.65
CA MET A 656 38.98 3.74 -71.96
C MET A 656 37.81 3.13 -71.16
N SER A 657 37.76 1.81 -70.99
CA SER A 657 36.74 1.15 -70.15
C SER A 657 36.93 1.41 -68.65
N ASN A 658 38.19 1.52 -68.17
CA ASN A 658 38.50 1.89 -66.79
C ASN A 658 38.18 3.36 -66.48
N ILE A 659 38.35 4.26 -67.44
CA ILE A 659 37.97 5.67 -67.33
C ILE A 659 36.44 5.80 -67.28
N GLN A 660 35.71 5.05 -68.10
CA GLN A 660 34.24 5.07 -68.08
C GLN A 660 33.67 4.53 -66.76
N LYS A 661 34.34 3.54 -66.13
CA LYS A 661 34.05 3.05 -64.77
C LYS A 661 34.41 4.03 -63.63
N LEU A 662 35.34 4.96 -63.87
CA LEU A 662 35.65 6.03 -62.92
C LEU A 662 34.55 7.10 -62.85
N PHE A 663 33.76 7.22 -63.92
CA PHE A 663 32.67 8.20 -64.05
C PHE A 663 31.26 7.59 -63.96
N SER A 664 31.13 6.27 -63.89
CA SER A 664 29.88 5.60 -63.50
C SER A 664 29.68 5.77 -62.00
N GLU A 665 28.49 6.20 -61.59
CA GLU A 665 28.12 6.37 -60.18
C GLU A 665 28.36 5.06 -59.42
N LYS A 666 29.17 5.12 -58.35
CA LYS A 666 29.42 3.94 -57.52
C LYS A 666 28.13 3.59 -56.82
N VAL A 667 27.54 2.47 -57.20
CA VAL A 667 26.33 1.96 -56.57
C VAL A 667 26.64 1.56 -55.13
N ASP A 668 26.23 2.37 -54.14
CA ASP A 668 26.52 2.17 -52.72
C ASP A 668 25.85 0.91 -52.17
N LEU A 669 26.65 -0.13 -51.90
CA LEU A 669 26.18 -1.47 -51.51
C LEU A 669 25.48 -1.53 -50.14
N THR A 670 25.65 -0.49 -49.33
CA THR A 670 25.25 -0.44 -47.91
C THR A 670 24.26 0.70 -47.64
N ALA A 671 23.54 1.16 -48.66
CA ALA A 671 22.44 2.08 -48.44
C ALA A 671 21.37 1.40 -47.55
N PRO A 672 20.91 2.06 -46.47
CA PRO A 672 19.90 1.48 -45.59
C PRO A 672 18.60 1.27 -46.37
N VAL A 673 17.95 0.13 -46.15
CA VAL A 673 16.64 -0.17 -46.76
C VAL A 673 15.57 0.63 -46.02
N ASP A 674 14.91 1.54 -46.73
CA ASP A 674 13.72 2.23 -46.23
C ASP A 674 12.51 1.29 -46.18
N PHE A 675 11.57 1.58 -45.27
CA PHE A 675 10.31 0.86 -45.07
C PHE A 675 9.27 1.14 -46.17
N THR A 676 9.68 0.98 -47.43
CA THR A 676 8.82 1.11 -48.62
C THR A 676 8.97 -0.11 -49.50
N LYS A 677 7.90 -0.48 -50.22
CA LYS A 677 7.91 -1.63 -51.13
C LYS A 677 9.04 -1.51 -52.16
N VAL A 678 9.14 -0.36 -52.82
CA VAL A 678 10.13 -0.10 -53.87
C VAL A 678 11.56 -0.19 -53.32
N SER A 679 11.85 0.32 -52.13
CA SER A 679 13.19 0.21 -51.52
C SER A 679 13.57 -1.24 -51.24
N VAL A 680 12.68 -2.01 -50.62
CA VAL A 680 12.92 -3.43 -50.28
C VAL A 680 13.18 -4.25 -51.55
N VAL A 681 12.31 -4.14 -52.55
CA VAL A 681 12.47 -4.88 -53.80
C VAL A 681 13.69 -4.40 -54.60
N THR A 682 14.00 -3.11 -54.58
CA THR A 682 15.23 -2.56 -55.19
C THR A 682 16.48 -3.17 -54.57
N ALA A 683 16.54 -3.28 -53.24
CA ALA A 683 17.69 -3.86 -52.55
C ALA A 683 17.90 -5.34 -52.92
N ILE A 684 16.82 -6.10 -53.01
CA ILE A 684 16.81 -7.50 -53.44
C ILE A 684 17.31 -7.63 -54.89
N VAL A 685 16.76 -6.84 -55.82
CA VAL A 685 17.16 -6.83 -57.25
C VAL A 685 18.63 -6.47 -57.40
N LYS A 686 19.11 -5.48 -56.64
CA LYS A 686 20.50 -5.06 -56.63
C LYS A 686 21.45 -6.17 -56.16
N ASN A 687 21.10 -6.87 -55.09
CA ASN A 687 21.90 -8.01 -54.60
C ASN A 687 21.98 -9.13 -55.65
N LEU A 688 20.85 -9.44 -56.29
CA LEU A 688 20.77 -10.42 -57.37
C LEU A 688 21.65 -10.06 -58.58
N LEU A 689 21.52 -8.84 -59.12
CA LEU A 689 22.27 -8.41 -60.31
C LEU A 689 23.78 -8.38 -60.04
N LYS A 690 24.17 -8.04 -58.81
CA LYS A 690 25.57 -8.10 -58.39
C LYS A 690 26.10 -9.54 -58.33
N ALA A 691 25.33 -10.48 -57.79
CA ALA A 691 25.73 -11.88 -57.77
C ALA A 691 25.81 -12.47 -59.18
N MET A 692 24.90 -12.09 -60.08
CA MET A 692 24.97 -12.45 -61.50
C MET A 692 26.26 -11.92 -62.15
N LEU A 693 26.62 -10.66 -61.89
CA LEU A 693 27.87 -10.07 -62.38
C LEU A 693 29.09 -10.86 -61.90
N GLU A 694 29.14 -11.20 -60.61
CA GLU A 694 30.26 -11.96 -60.04
C GLU A 694 30.34 -13.39 -60.60
N SER A 695 29.19 -14.06 -60.74
CA SER A 695 29.11 -15.38 -61.37
C SER A 695 29.66 -15.36 -62.81
N VAL A 696 29.32 -14.32 -63.58
CA VAL A 696 29.78 -14.15 -64.97
C VAL A 696 31.27 -13.85 -65.06
N ARG A 697 31.88 -13.22 -64.04
CA ARG A 697 33.32 -12.92 -64.04
C ARG A 697 34.20 -14.17 -64.02
N VAL A 698 33.71 -15.27 -63.44
CA VAL A 698 34.51 -16.49 -63.24
C VAL A 698 34.41 -17.46 -64.42
N ILE A 699 33.28 -17.47 -65.14
CA ILE A 699 33.07 -18.39 -66.27
C ILE A 699 33.84 -17.98 -67.54
N THR A 700 34.05 -18.91 -68.46
CA THR A 700 34.55 -18.65 -69.83
C THR A 700 33.42 -18.98 -70.81
N ILE A 701 33.20 -18.11 -71.80
CA ILE A 701 31.97 -18.13 -72.61
C ILE A 701 32.30 -18.27 -74.10
N ASP A 702 31.53 -19.06 -74.83
CA ASP A 702 31.53 -19.13 -76.29
C ASP A 702 30.66 -18.02 -76.91
N ARG A 703 30.58 -18.02 -78.24
CA ARG A 703 29.80 -17.03 -79.01
C ARG A 703 28.30 -17.10 -78.70
N HIS A 704 27.73 -18.31 -78.65
CA HIS A 704 26.29 -18.50 -78.44
C HIS A 704 25.87 -18.26 -76.98
N GLY A 705 26.77 -18.53 -76.02
CA GLY A 705 26.60 -18.20 -74.61
C GLY A 705 26.60 -16.68 -74.39
N LEU A 706 27.45 -15.95 -75.10
CA LEU A 706 27.42 -14.47 -75.10
C LEU A 706 26.08 -13.96 -75.66
N HIS A 707 25.61 -14.54 -76.78
CA HIS A 707 24.30 -14.22 -77.34
C HIS A 707 23.15 -14.52 -76.35
N GLN A 708 23.23 -15.61 -75.57
CA GLN A 708 22.23 -15.93 -74.55
C GLN A 708 22.24 -14.91 -73.40
N PHE A 709 23.41 -14.52 -72.89
CA PHE A 709 23.50 -13.47 -71.87
C PHE A 709 22.94 -12.13 -72.38
N GLN A 710 23.12 -11.83 -73.67
CA GLN A 710 22.53 -10.66 -74.31
C GLN A 710 21.00 -10.70 -74.27
N VAL A 711 20.40 -11.85 -74.58
CA VAL A 711 18.93 -12.07 -74.49
C VAL A 711 18.44 -11.99 -73.05
N ASP A 712 19.16 -12.59 -72.09
CA ASP A 712 18.77 -12.57 -70.68
C ASP A 712 18.86 -11.19 -70.06
N CYS A 713 19.91 -10.41 -70.35
CA CYS A 713 20.05 -9.05 -69.84
C CYS A 713 18.98 -8.14 -70.43
N HIS A 714 18.64 -8.30 -71.71
CA HIS A 714 17.54 -7.56 -72.31
C HIS A 714 16.19 -7.94 -71.68
N PHE A 715 15.95 -9.23 -71.45
CA PHE A 715 14.75 -9.69 -70.76
C PHE A 715 14.66 -9.13 -69.34
N LEU A 716 15.72 -9.26 -68.54
CA LEU A 716 15.76 -8.70 -67.18
C LEU A 716 15.53 -7.19 -67.18
N HIS A 717 16.15 -6.46 -68.10
CA HIS A 717 15.92 -5.02 -68.23
C HIS A 717 14.43 -4.70 -68.45
N SER A 718 13.76 -5.40 -69.38
CA SER A 718 12.36 -5.16 -69.75
C SER A 718 11.34 -5.41 -68.64
N TYR A 719 11.68 -6.22 -67.63
CA TYR A 719 10.78 -6.55 -66.52
C TYR A 719 11.21 -5.96 -65.18
N LEU A 720 12.51 -5.90 -64.86
CA LEU A 720 13.00 -5.46 -63.54
C LEU A 720 12.79 -3.97 -63.27
N TRP A 721 12.76 -3.12 -64.30
CA TRP A 721 12.56 -1.67 -64.14
C TRP A 721 11.25 -1.32 -63.42
N ARG A 722 10.23 -2.20 -63.48
CA ARG A 722 8.91 -1.99 -62.84
C ARG A 722 8.96 -2.11 -61.32
N PHE A 723 10.02 -2.71 -60.80
CA PHE A 723 10.18 -3.04 -59.38
C PHE A 723 11.20 -2.13 -58.67
N VAL A 724 12.01 -1.40 -59.44
CA VAL A 724 13.14 -0.60 -58.92
C VAL A 724 12.79 0.90 -58.91
N ASN A 725 13.38 1.66 -57.99
CA ASN A 725 13.16 3.10 -57.88
C ASN A 725 13.69 3.89 -59.10
N ASP A 726 14.89 3.51 -59.58
CA ASP A 726 15.57 4.14 -60.71
C ASP A 726 15.88 3.13 -61.83
N GLU A 727 15.38 3.38 -63.03
CA GLU A 727 15.67 2.60 -64.24
C GLU A 727 17.17 2.63 -64.56
N SER A 728 17.84 3.75 -64.27
CA SER A 728 19.27 3.94 -64.54
C SER A 728 20.14 2.95 -63.75
N LEU A 729 19.71 2.56 -62.55
CA LEU A 729 20.42 1.58 -61.72
C LEU A 729 20.40 0.20 -62.36
N VAL A 730 19.22 -0.26 -62.81
CA VAL A 730 19.09 -1.55 -63.52
C VAL A 730 19.89 -1.51 -64.82
N SER A 731 19.88 -0.37 -65.51
CA SER A 731 20.65 -0.16 -66.74
C SER A 731 22.14 -0.38 -66.56
N THR A 732 22.71 0.31 -65.58
CA THR A 732 24.14 0.35 -65.34
C THR A 732 24.65 -1.01 -64.88
N MET A 733 23.89 -1.67 -64.00
CA MET A 733 24.28 -2.99 -63.48
C MET A 733 24.20 -4.09 -64.55
N LEU A 734 23.19 -4.07 -65.43
CA LEU A 734 23.09 -5.04 -66.53
C LEU A 734 24.15 -4.78 -67.61
N ASP A 735 24.47 -3.53 -67.89
CA ASP A 735 25.59 -3.18 -68.77
C ASP A 735 26.91 -3.72 -68.22
N ASP A 736 27.16 -3.60 -66.91
CA ASP A 736 28.35 -4.18 -66.27
C ASP A 736 28.42 -5.71 -66.44
N VAL A 737 27.27 -6.40 -66.35
CA VAL A 737 27.18 -7.86 -66.58
C VAL A 737 27.53 -8.18 -68.03
N MET A 738 26.99 -7.44 -69.00
CA MET A 738 27.29 -7.64 -70.42
C MET A 738 28.74 -7.35 -70.76
N HIS A 739 29.33 -6.29 -70.20
CA HIS A 739 30.75 -5.99 -70.37
C HIS A 739 31.63 -7.09 -69.76
N SER A 740 31.24 -7.65 -68.62
CA SER A 740 31.93 -8.80 -68.04
C SER A 740 31.85 -10.02 -68.96
N ALA A 741 30.66 -10.35 -69.47
CA ALA A 741 30.47 -11.47 -70.40
C ALA A 741 31.32 -11.32 -71.67
N LEU A 742 31.41 -10.11 -72.23
CA LEU A 742 32.24 -9.82 -73.42
C LEU A 742 33.72 -10.04 -73.17
N ASN A 743 34.23 -9.60 -72.02
CA ASN A 743 35.63 -9.80 -71.65
C ASN A 743 35.98 -11.28 -71.40
N ARG A 744 34.98 -12.11 -71.07
CA ARG A 744 35.13 -13.54 -70.83
C ARG A 744 34.83 -14.41 -72.05
N CYS A 745 34.41 -13.79 -73.16
CA CYS A 745 34.09 -14.48 -74.40
C CYS A 745 35.34 -14.69 -75.27
N ILE A 746 35.50 -15.89 -75.84
CA ILE A 746 36.65 -16.24 -76.69
C ILE A 746 36.54 -15.61 -78.10
N ASP A 747 35.32 -15.53 -78.65
CA ASP A 747 35.02 -14.91 -79.95
C ASP A 747 33.82 -13.95 -79.80
N PRO A 748 34.07 -12.69 -79.37
CA PRO A 748 33.01 -11.76 -79.02
C PRO A 748 32.31 -11.23 -80.28
N SER A 749 31.10 -11.76 -80.54
CA SER A 749 30.18 -11.21 -81.52
C SER A 749 28.83 -10.92 -80.86
N ILE A 750 28.22 -9.78 -81.18
CA ILE A 750 26.98 -9.33 -80.55
C ILE A 750 25.82 -9.48 -81.55
N LEU A 751 24.66 -9.95 -81.09
CA LEU A 751 23.44 -9.99 -81.90
C LEU A 751 22.91 -8.58 -82.17
N SER A 752 22.29 -8.37 -83.33
CA SER A 752 21.60 -7.12 -83.64
C SER A 752 20.44 -6.88 -82.66
N PRO A 753 20.20 -5.63 -82.22
CA PRO A 753 19.18 -5.32 -81.21
C PRO A 753 17.76 -5.80 -81.58
N SER A 754 17.38 -5.72 -82.87
CA SER A 754 16.09 -6.23 -83.36
C SER A 754 15.95 -7.75 -83.28
N ALA A 755 17.06 -8.49 -83.39
CA ALA A 755 17.06 -9.95 -83.23
C ALA A 755 16.93 -10.33 -81.76
N VAL A 756 17.56 -9.59 -80.85
CA VAL A 756 17.44 -9.79 -79.41
C VAL A 756 16.02 -9.55 -78.94
N GLU A 757 15.39 -8.44 -79.36
CA GLU A 757 14.00 -8.09 -79.04
C GLU A 757 13.03 -9.18 -79.52
N SER A 758 13.16 -9.63 -80.78
CA SER A 758 12.34 -10.71 -81.33
C SER A 758 12.51 -12.06 -80.62
N ILE A 759 13.69 -12.35 -80.09
CA ILE A 759 13.98 -13.61 -79.35
C ILE A 759 13.48 -13.51 -77.91
N SER A 760 13.58 -12.33 -77.27
CA SER A 760 13.10 -12.12 -75.91
C SER A 760 11.57 -12.07 -75.80
N GLU A 761 10.88 -11.54 -76.81
CA GLU A 761 9.42 -11.41 -76.83
C GLU A 761 8.70 -12.71 -77.22
N ARG A 762 9.42 -13.68 -77.80
CA ARG A 762 8.80 -14.86 -78.43
C ARG A 762 8.07 -15.80 -77.49
N ILE A 763 8.25 -15.66 -76.18
CA ILE A 763 7.52 -16.37 -75.13
C ILE A 763 7.57 -15.49 -73.86
N ALA A 764 6.83 -14.38 -73.87
CA ALA A 764 6.40 -13.69 -72.65
C ALA A 764 5.26 -14.47 -71.99
#